data_AF-A0A7X7AZT8-F1
#
_entry.id   AF-A0A7X7AZT8-F1
#
_cell.length_a   1.000
_cell.length_b   1.000
_cell.length_c   1.000
_cell.angle_alpha   90.00
_cell.angle_beta   90.00
_cell.angle_gamma   90.00
#
_symmetry.space_group_name_H-M   'P 1'
#
loop_
_entity.id
_entity.type
_entity.pdbx_description
1 polymer ?
#
loop_
_entity_poly.entity_id
_entity_poly.type
_entity_poly.pdbx_seq_one_letter_code
_entity_poly.pdbx_strand_id
1 'polypeptide(L)'
;MPLVRRALICALLVVAAATAQAAPVALCPVVSTPPTLDGRLDDPAWMRVPANGGFRDPNDQRSAVPATRFYLCTDGQWLYVAVKMADPEPDRLRRPNLGRDQIRWEEVIEIFLAPDADAPLYYHFAVDPGGSDYDNQGQGNATDNNYPWRHAQAITSQGWTAEIALPLTALGRPGGLRAGDLLALNVCRETRGAVPLHCWSPTFGAFHNRDAFGTVVVGSFAAVAQREVRRLAATVAAARRSLGQRQSPELTRLSQTLTSLQARAARVADGPAWRELTAAVAQANAEARRVALVPQGLPVWRLNPWALPPSNLLPDAGLPALDELHLTALRGEYLSVALGVANPQREAVTLRCVPTDFVSPDWRQSVPVADCLELRQAVEVGLRGGGCQRDALPLLRLEDPVTLPPGGNAVLWLTLDTRSLTPGLWTASLALAPTVRHDLARRLRLTLKVLPASLPAGPYPYSCNWASYSAPTSDRYPERCHEDQKRHFTNVHIVPFGETGIDTLRFGDDGKSVAPPDFAKLDRWIETFGTQGQLYVLGTFYEWLPKELGGGGEWGETQQANFAEWVRAVRRHFEAKGMSTRDFAWYAMDEPCTVENAQNVVRFGKLLQAADPEQQVFVTVYNAVEIEALRQMLPYVNLWVPAMGLSDEQRALVCSGQARRFSYSVLGRSSSAYWSYRLEGLRALHYGYEGIGFWNYNDCGGSPGASVWDDNDGKVSDYSVIYEGSDGPVPGVRWEAWRRGLQDYRLVRWLRELAAACPTAALRTEAEQLADAAIRDSLNNSDQATADRYTDRVRDQILRLLSVAGQVDAALLQRLERPLPLCLTGNGGSLAPNHDSGGSYTYNVTPDPAHYGERCGVKDGPVFFQGARATNPPQSENKHDGDLTDGLLSYPGDYAIHFWPPATWQITFDLNGRYRLSHALLYTNDGQALRVSVSPTGADGTWQQTAELRPLGEAPRGFDGGVYADLADARARFVRFEIETGGQAVRLGEVRLFGWPE
;
A
#
# COMPACT_ATOMS: atom_id res chain seq x y z
N MET A 1 27.56 24.95 -21.12
CA MET A 1 27.11 23.89 -22.05
C MET A 1 26.63 22.64 -21.28
N PRO A 2 25.42 22.65 -20.69
CA PRO A 2 24.88 21.51 -19.92
C PRO A 2 23.81 20.69 -20.69
N LEU A 3 23.32 21.20 -21.82
CA LEU A 3 22.23 20.61 -22.61
C LEU A 3 22.66 19.41 -23.46
N VAL A 4 23.92 19.36 -23.91
CA VAL A 4 24.43 18.25 -24.75
C VAL A 4 24.76 16.99 -23.92
N ARG A 5 25.09 17.14 -22.62
CA ARG A 5 25.32 16.00 -21.71
C ARG A 5 24.03 15.30 -21.27
N ARG A 6 22.90 16.00 -21.16
CA ARG A 6 21.59 15.38 -20.85
C ARG A 6 21.02 14.57 -22.02
N ALA A 7 21.26 15.00 -23.26
CA ALA A 7 20.84 14.26 -24.45
C ALA A 7 21.65 12.97 -24.67
N LEU A 8 22.96 12.96 -24.34
CA LEU A 8 23.79 11.76 -24.44
C LEU A 8 23.46 10.69 -23.38
N ILE A 9 23.02 11.09 -22.17
CA ILE A 9 22.61 10.15 -21.12
C ILE A 9 21.24 9.50 -21.46
N CYS A 10 20.30 10.25 -22.05
CA CYS A 10 19.07 9.65 -22.58
C CYS A 10 19.32 8.73 -23.78
N ALA A 11 20.29 9.04 -24.66
CA ALA A 11 20.66 8.15 -25.77
C ALA A 11 21.40 6.89 -25.30
N LEU A 12 22.19 6.96 -24.23
CA LEU A 12 22.84 5.79 -23.61
C LEU A 12 21.85 4.91 -22.83
N LEU A 13 20.78 5.48 -22.24
CA LEU A 13 19.69 4.69 -21.65
C LEU A 13 18.80 4.00 -22.70
N VAL A 14 18.67 4.56 -23.90
CA VAL A 14 17.95 3.91 -25.01
C VAL A 14 18.77 2.80 -25.69
N VAL A 15 20.11 2.85 -25.62
CA VAL A 15 20.97 1.79 -26.17
C VAL A 15 21.30 0.70 -25.13
N ALA A 16 21.25 0.98 -23.83
CA ALA A 16 21.34 -0.05 -22.77
C ALA A 16 20.06 -0.90 -22.62
N ALA A 17 18.92 -0.45 -23.17
CA ALA A 17 17.70 -1.26 -23.27
C ALA A 17 17.77 -2.36 -24.36
N ALA A 18 18.85 -2.41 -25.15
CA ALA A 18 19.08 -3.45 -26.14
C ALA A 18 19.84 -4.63 -25.53
N THR A 19 19.09 -5.52 -24.86
CA THR A 19 19.27 -6.99 -24.73
C THR A 19 18.67 -7.56 -23.43
N ALA A 20 17.59 -6.97 -22.90
CA ALA A 20 16.66 -7.79 -22.12
C ALA A 20 15.97 -8.77 -23.10
N GLN A 21 16.46 -10.02 -23.14
CA GLN A 21 15.82 -11.05 -23.95
C GLN A 21 14.37 -11.22 -23.46
N ALA A 22 13.41 -10.93 -24.34
CA ALA A 22 11.99 -11.04 -24.00
C ALA A 22 11.68 -12.42 -23.41
N ALA A 23 10.86 -12.45 -22.36
CA ALA A 23 10.48 -13.68 -21.66
C ALA A 23 10.10 -14.79 -22.66
N PRO A 24 10.56 -16.03 -22.44
CA PRO A 24 10.33 -17.14 -23.35
C PRO A 24 8.84 -17.50 -23.37
N VAL A 25 8.42 -18.12 -24.48
CA VAL A 25 7.01 -18.47 -24.72
C VAL A 25 6.93 -19.97 -25.02
N ALA A 26 6.05 -20.67 -24.32
CA ALA A 26 5.80 -22.10 -24.52
C ALA A 26 4.36 -22.32 -25.01
N LEU A 27 4.18 -23.29 -25.91
CA LEU A 27 2.86 -23.73 -26.35
C LEU A 27 2.39 -24.87 -25.45
N CYS A 28 1.14 -24.81 -24.99
CA CYS A 28 0.46 -25.84 -24.22
C CYS A 28 -0.77 -26.34 -25.00
N PRO A 29 -0.64 -27.39 -25.82
CA PRO A 29 -1.76 -27.97 -26.55
C PRO A 29 -2.86 -28.51 -25.62
N VAL A 30 -4.11 -28.40 -26.08
CA VAL A 30 -5.26 -29.04 -25.40
C VAL A 30 -5.39 -30.47 -25.91
N VAL A 31 -5.42 -31.44 -25.00
CA VAL A 31 -5.49 -32.88 -25.30
C VAL A 31 -6.82 -33.47 -24.83
N SER A 32 -7.34 -34.45 -25.56
CA SER A 32 -8.57 -35.17 -25.20
C SER A 32 -8.33 -36.33 -24.22
N THR A 33 -7.11 -36.84 -24.19
CA THR A 33 -6.70 -37.95 -23.33
C THR A 33 -5.51 -37.47 -22.50
N PRO A 34 -5.62 -37.39 -21.17
CA PRO A 34 -4.51 -36.97 -20.32
C PRO A 34 -3.39 -38.02 -20.28
N PRO A 35 -2.15 -37.62 -19.99
CA PRO A 35 -1.04 -38.56 -19.79
C PRO A 35 -1.24 -39.41 -18.53
N THR A 36 -0.66 -40.60 -18.52
CA THR A 36 -0.58 -41.43 -17.31
C THR A 36 0.62 -40.96 -16.50
N LEU A 37 0.42 -40.57 -15.24
CA LEU A 37 1.54 -40.14 -14.39
C LEU A 37 2.30 -41.34 -13.86
N ASP A 38 3.38 -41.74 -14.53
CA ASP A 38 4.27 -42.83 -14.11
C ASP A 38 5.77 -42.48 -14.19
N GLY A 39 6.08 -41.26 -14.63
CA GLY A 39 7.43 -40.71 -14.73
C GLY A 39 8.18 -41.14 -15.98
N ARG A 40 7.59 -41.87 -16.95
CA ARG A 40 8.31 -42.47 -18.09
C ARG A 40 8.31 -41.62 -19.35
N LEU A 41 7.35 -40.70 -19.50
CA LEU A 41 7.19 -39.80 -20.65
C LEU A 41 6.99 -40.54 -22.00
N ASP A 42 6.44 -41.76 -21.98
CA ASP A 42 6.16 -42.56 -23.18
C ASP A 42 4.70 -42.48 -23.66
N ASP A 43 3.84 -41.71 -22.96
CA ASP A 43 2.46 -41.47 -23.40
C ASP A 43 2.37 -40.77 -24.77
N PRO A 44 1.35 -41.10 -25.59
CA PRO A 44 1.07 -40.41 -26.84
C PRO A 44 0.85 -38.89 -26.71
N ALA A 45 0.42 -38.42 -25.53
CA ALA A 45 0.25 -36.99 -25.26
C ALA A 45 1.58 -36.23 -25.37
N TRP A 46 2.67 -36.78 -24.84
CA TRP A 46 3.99 -36.14 -24.86
C TRP A 46 4.66 -36.13 -26.23
N MET A 47 4.36 -37.14 -27.05
CA MET A 47 4.92 -37.28 -28.40
C MET A 47 4.44 -36.20 -29.38
N ARG A 48 3.35 -35.49 -29.05
CA ARG A 48 2.71 -34.50 -29.94
C ARG A 48 2.84 -33.06 -29.46
N VAL A 49 3.50 -32.81 -28.34
CA VAL A 49 3.69 -31.47 -27.80
C VAL A 49 5.13 -30.98 -28.01
N PRO A 50 5.35 -29.67 -28.26
CA PRO A 50 6.69 -29.13 -28.43
C PRO A 50 7.55 -29.30 -27.18
N ALA A 51 8.81 -29.71 -27.35
CA ALA A 51 9.80 -29.67 -26.28
C ALA A 51 10.27 -28.24 -26.06
N ASN A 52 10.25 -27.77 -24.81
CA ASN A 52 10.78 -26.48 -24.39
C ASN A 52 12.12 -26.70 -23.67
N GLY A 53 13.11 -25.85 -23.92
CA GLY A 53 14.45 -25.97 -23.35
C GLY A 53 15.17 -24.63 -23.32
N GLY A 54 16.51 -24.67 -23.29
CA GLY A 54 17.32 -23.44 -23.22
C GLY A 54 17.38 -22.82 -21.83
N PHE A 55 17.37 -23.67 -20.79
CA PHE A 55 17.51 -23.25 -19.40
C PHE A 55 18.82 -22.50 -19.20
N ARG A 56 18.80 -21.51 -18.31
CA ARG A 56 19.94 -20.65 -18.00
C ARG A 56 20.06 -20.41 -16.51
N ASP A 57 21.25 -20.00 -16.09
CA ASP A 57 21.47 -19.38 -14.79
C ASP A 57 20.55 -18.14 -14.65
N PRO A 58 19.82 -17.98 -13.53
CA PRO A 58 18.88 -16.87 -13.35
C PRO A 58 19.57 -15.50 -13.32
N ASN A 59 20.84 -15.42 -12.92
CA ASN A 59 21.55 -14.16 -12.71
C ASN A 59 22.38 -13.78 -13.93
N ASP A 60 23.29 -14.65 -14.36
CA ASP A 60 24.25 -14.34 -15.42
C ASP A 60 23.87 -14.91 -16.80
N GLN A 61 22.75 -15.63 -16.86
CA GLN A 61 22.17 -16.19 -18.08
C GLN A 61 23.06 -17.17 -18.84
N ARG A 62 24.08 -17.75 -18.20
CA ARG A 62 24.85 -18.85 -18.81
C ARG A 62 23.95 -20.06 -19.05
N SER A 63 24.14 -20.73 -20.18
CA SER A 63 23.38 -21.94 -20.52
C SER A 63 23.57 -23.02 -19.45
N ALA A 64 22.46 -23.61 -19.01
CA ALA A 64 22.45 -24.66 -18.01
C ALA A 64 23.10 -25.95 -18.53
N VAL A 65 23.96 -26.55 -17.70
CA VAL A 65 24.56 -27.86 -17.93
C VAL A 65 24.43 -28.66 -16.62
N PRO A 66 23.87 -29.88 -16.64
CA PRO A 66 23.35 -30.62 -17.81
C PRO A 66 22.02 -30.08 -18.36
N ALA A 67 21.68 -30.47 -19.59
CA ALA A 67 20.49 -29.96 -20.28
C ALA A 67 19.17 -30.43 -19.63
N THR A 68 18.21 -29.51 -19.55
CA THR A 68 16.85 -29.77 -19.08
C THR A 68 15.85 -29.40 -20.17
N ARG A 69 14.81 -30.22 -20.33
CA ARG A 69 13.68 -29.97 -21.24
C ARG A 69 12.37 -30.22 -20.54
N PHE A 70 11.33 -29.47 -20.91
CA PHE A 70 9.98 -29.71 -20.43
C PHE A 70 8.93 -29.66 -21.53
N TYR A 71 7.77 -30.23 -21.23
CA TYR A 71 6.64 -30.40 -22.11
C TYR A 71 5.38 -29.97 -21.36
N LEU A 72 4.43 -29.36 -22.07
CA LEU A 72 3.18 -28.88 -21.49
C LEU A 72 1.99 -29.38 -22.29
N CYS A 73 0.95 -29.83 -21.61
CA CYS A 73 -0.37 -30.04 -22.19
C CYS A 73 -1.48 -29.82 -21.13
N THR A 74 -2.72 -29.70 -21.57
CA THR A 74 -3.88 -29.58 -20.66
C THR A 74 -5.08 -30.32 -21.22
N ASP A 75 -5.88 -30.94 -20.37
CA ASP A 75 -7.22 -31.46 -20.72
C ASP A 75 -8.34 -30.43 -20.45
N GLY A 76 -7.95 -29.21 -20.05
CA GLY A 76 -8.83 -28.13 -19.64
C GLY A 76 -9.18 -28.12 -18.16
N GLN A 77 -8.94 -29.18 -17.38
CA GLN A 77 -9.14 -29.21 -15.92
C GLN A 77 -7.82 -29.30 -15.15
N TRP A 78 -6.81 -29.91 -15.77
CA TRP A 78 -5.47 -30.07 -15.25
C TRP A 78 -4.44 -29.49 -16.22
N LEU A 79 -3.40 -28.86 -15.68
CA LEU A 79 -2.19 -28.56 -16.42
C LEU A 79 -1.17 -29.67 -16.16
N TYR A 80 -0.68 -30.29 -17.21
CA TYR A 80 0.32 -31.35 -17.13
C TYR A 80 1.69 -30.79 -17.55
N VAL A 81 2.70 -31.06 -16.73
CA VAL A 81 4.09 -30.70 -16.96
C VAL A 81 4.93 -31.97 -16.92
N ALA A 82 5.62 -32.28 -18.00
CA ALA A 82 6.65 -33.32 -18.00
C ALA A 82 8.01 -32.68 -18.13
N VAL A 83 9.00 -33.17 -17.38
CA VAL A 83 10.37 -32.65 -17.38
C VAL A 83 11.34 -33.81 -17.58
N LYS A 84 12.27 -33.63 -18.51
CA LYS A 84 13.39 -34.53 -18.75
C LYS A 84 14.69 -33.82 -18.38
N MET A 85 15.39 -34.36 -17.39
CA MET A 85 16.57 -33.76 -16.78
C MET A 85 17.77 -34.67 -17.00
N ALA A 86 18.75 -34.20 -17.76
CA ALA A 86 19.99 -34.95 -17.94
C ALA A 86 20.82 -34.90 -16.65
N ASP A 87 21.52 -35.99 -16.35
CA ASP A 87 22.51 -36.05 -15.28
C ASP A 87 23.65 -36.99 -15.68
N PRO A 88 24.93 -36.58 -15.53
CA PRO A 88 26.07 -37.43 -15.85
C PRO A 88 26.28 -38.58 -14.85
N GLU A 89 25.64 -38.53 -13.68
CA GLU A 89 25.79 -39.51 -12.59
C GLU A 89 24.41 -39.99 -12.05
N PRO A 90 23.57 -40.62 -12.88
CA PRO A 90 22.18 -40.96 -12.54
C PRO A 90 22.05 -41.88 -11.31
N ASP A 91 23.04 -42.73 -11.03
CA ASP A 91 23.02 -43.61 -9.85
C ASP A 91 23.05 -42.83 -8.54
N ARG A 92 23.62 -41.62 -8.53
CA ARG A 92 23.71 -40.75 -7.36
C ARG A 92 22.42 -39.96 -7.10
N LEU A 93 21.42 -40.05 -7.99
CA LEU A 93 20.10 -39.44 -7.81
C LEU A 93 19.20 -40.28 -6.87
N ARG A 94 19.52 -41.57 -6.68
CA ARG A 94 18.74 -42.50 -5.85
C ARG A 94 18.72 -42.05 -4.39
N ARG A 95 17.53 -41.77 -3.88
CA ARG A 95 17.30 -41.33 -2.50
C ARG A 95 15.93 -41.83 -2.00
N PRO A 96 15.70 -41.95 -0.69
CA PRO A 96 14.38 -42.30 -0.15
C PRO A 96 13.37 -41.17 -0.39
N ASN A 97 12.11 -41.54 -0.57
CA ASN A 97 10.99 -40.60 -0.48
C ASN A 97 10.77 -40.24 0.99
N LEU A 98 10.89 -38.96 1.34
CA LEU A 98 10.67 -38.47 2.71
C LEU A 98 9.20 -38.13 2.98
N GLY A 99 8.37 -38.05 1.94
CA GLY A 99 6.97 -37.71 2.01
C GLY A 99 6.71 -36.25 1.64
N ARG A 100 5.49 -35.81 1.98
CA ARG A 100 4.96 -34.51 1.63
C ARG A 100 5.64 -33.39 2.42
N ASP A 101 5.95 -32.28 1.75
CA ASP A 101 6.63 -31.09 2.29
C ASP A 101 7.98 -31.36 2.98
N GLN A 102 8.63 -32.47 2.63
CA GLN A 102 9.92 -32.91 3.18
C GLN A 102 10.97 -33.04 2.07
N ILE A 103 11.12 -32.00 1.26
CA ILE A 103 12.01 -32.01 0.10
C ILE A 103 13.47 -31.72 0.44
N ARG A 104 14.41 -32.38 -0.26
CA ARG A 104 15.85 -32.07 -0.19
C ARG A 104 16.27 -31.17 -1.35
N TRP A 105 16.59 -29.91 -1.04
CA TRP A 105 17.01 -28.84 -1.95
C TRP A 105 18.43 -29.01 -2.56
N GLU A 106 18.82 -30.25 -2.90
CA GLU A 106 20.11 -30.53 -3.56
C GLU A 106 19.94 -30.83 -5.05
N GLU A 107 18.82 -31.45 -5.42
CA GLU A 107 18.47 -31.76 -6.81
C GLU A 107 16.96 -31.89 -6.87
N VAL A 108 16.32 -30.87 -7.44
CA VAL A 108 14.87 -30.63 -7.38
C VAL A 108 14.42 -29.96 -8.69
N ILE A 109 13.22 -30.31 -9.15
CA ILE A 109 12.50 -29.57 -10.19
C ILE A 109 11.39 -28.75 -9.54
N GLU A 110 11.35 -27.46 -9.87
CA GLU A 110 10.41 -26.49 -9.33
C GLU A 110 9.54 -25.91 -10.45
N ILE A 111 8.24 -25.86 -10.22
CA ILE A 111 7.24 -25.29 -11.11
C ILE A 111 6.60 -24.10 -10.42
N PHE A 112 6.79 -22.92 -11.01
CA PHE A 112 6.12 -21.71 -10.59
C PHE A 112 4.99 -21.42 -11.58
N LEU A 113 3.75 -21.34 -11.10
CA LEU A 113 2.58 -21.16 -11.95
C LEU A 113 1.73 -19.99 -11.45
N ALA A 114 1.55 -18.99 -12.30
CA ALA A 114 0.45 -18.05 -12.18
C ALA A 114 -0.70 -18.51 -13.09
N PRO A 115 -1.86 -18.87 -12.53
CA PRO A 115 -2.98 -19.41 -13.28
C PRO A 115 -3.57 -18.43 -14.29
N ASP A 116 -3.18 -17.16 -14.28
CA ASP A 116 -3.40 -16.22 -15.38
C ASP A 116 -2.11 -15.40 -15.60
N ALA A 117 -1.83 -15.03 -16.84
CA ALA A 117 -0.58 -14.32 -17.18
C ALA A 117 -0.38 -12.99 -16.45
N ASP A 118 -1.47 -12.32 -16.06
CA ASP A 118 -1.44 -11.06 -15.30
C ASP A 118 -1.70 -11.27 -13.80
N ALA A 119 -1.86 -12.53 -13.34
CA ALA A 119 -2.14 -12.79 -11.93
C ALA A 119 -0.92 -12.46 -11.06
N PRO A 120 -1.05 -11.57 -10.07
CA PRO A 120 0.05 -11.23 -9.17
C PRO A 120 0.39 -12.39 -8.24
N LEU A 121 -0.60 -13.24 -7.95
CA LEU A 121 -0.43 -14.48 -7.20
C LEU A 121 0.11 -15.60 -8.10
N TYR A 122 1.03 -16.39 -7.56
CA TYR A 122 1.52 -17.63 -8.19
C TYR A 122 1.64 -18.74 -7.15
N TYR A 123 1.76 -19.97 -7.63
CA TYR A 123 1.95 -21.17 -6.84
C TYR A 123 3.31 -21.76 -7.15
N HIS A 124 3.94 -22.37 -6.16
CA HIS A 124 5.23 -23.03 -6.25
C HIS A 124 5.04 -24.51 -5.91
N PHE A 125 5.46 -25.41 -6.81
CA PHE A 125 5.48 -26.85 -6.60
C PHE A 125 6.87 -27.37 -6.84
N ALA A 126 7.36 -28.30 -6.01
CA ALA A 126 8.67 -28.89 -6.19
C ALA A 126 8.65 -30.40 -5.98
N VAL A 127 9.46 -31.13 -6.75
CA VAL A 127 9.63 -32.59 -6.66
C VAL A 127 11.12 -32.94 -6.69
N ASP A 128 11.55 -33.87 -5.85
CA ASP A 128 12.89 -34.46 -5.93
C ASP A 128 12.89 -35.85 -6.63
N PRO A 129 14.04 -36.37 -7.07
CA PRO A 129 14.18 -37.72 -7.64
C PRO A 129 13.73 -38.88 -6.74
N GLY A 130 13.63 -38.67 -5.42
CA GLY A 130 13.09 -39.64 -4.48
C GLY A 130 11.56 -39.67 -4.48
N GLY A 131 10.92 -38.60 -4.94
CA GLY A 131 9.47 -38.39 -4.92
C GLY A 131 8.98 -37.67 -3.67
N SER A 132 9.87 -37.06 -2.91
CA SER A 132 9.47 -36.10 -1.88
C SER A 132 9.01 -34.83 -2.59
N ASP A 133 8.00 -34.17 -2.06
CA ASP A 133 7.36 -33.01 -2.70
C ASP A 133 7.25 -31.81 -1.77
N TYR A 134 6.89 -30.67 -2.34
CA TYR A 134 6.65 -29.41 -1.63
C TYR A 134 5.65 -28.55 -2.41
N ASP A 135 4.74 -27.87 -1.71
CA ASP A 135 3.92 -26.83 -2.32
C ASP A 135 3.78 -25.55 -1.48
N ASN A 136 3.59 -24.43 -2.19
CA ASN A 136 3.43 -23.12 -1.57
C ASN A 136 2.68 -22.16 -2.50
N GLN A 137 2.21 -21.04 -1.96
CA GLN A 137 1.55 -19.96 -2.67
C GLN A 137 2.35 -18.66 -2.48
N GLY A 138 2.91 -18.10 -3.55
CA GLY A 138 3.68 -16.86 -3.53
C GLY A 138 5.01 -16.94 -2.76
N GLN A 139 5.65 -15.78 -2.55
CA GLN A 139 6.82 -15.65 -1.69
C GLN A 139 6.37 -15.22 -0.28
N GLY A 140 6.80 -15.92 0.76
CA GLY A 140 6.54 -15.56 2.16
C GLY A 140 5.13 -15.89 2.68
N ASN A 141 4.21 -16.40 1.86
CA ASN A 141 2.89 -16.85 2.29
C ASN A 141 2.88 -18.38 2.47
N ALA A 142 3.81 -18.84 3.31
CA ALA A 142 4.03 -20.25 3.63
C ALA A 142 2.95 -20.81 4.58
N THR A 143 1.69 -20.64 4.19
CA THR A 143 0.65 -21.55 4.68
C THR A 143 0.90 -22.89 3.97
N ASP A 144 1.08 -23.98 4.72
CA ASP A 144 0.95 -25.32 4.15
C ASP A 144 -0.48 -25.40 3.57
N ASN A 145 -0.59 -25.29 2.26
CA ASN A 145 -1.87 -25.20 1.57
C ASN A 145 -2.37 -26.57 1.13
N ASN A 146 -1.54 -27.62 1.30
CA ASN A 146 -1.85 -29.00 0.97
C ASN A 146 -2.60 -29.16 -0.37
N TYR A 147 -2.09 -28.55 -1.46
CA TYR A 147 -2.79 -28.60 -2.74
C TYR A 147 -2.89 -30.05 -3.28
N PRO A 148 -4.02 -30.42 -3.94
CA PRO A 148 -4.26 -31.80 -4.39
C PRO A 148 -3.59 -32.12 -5.74
N TRP A 149 -2.35 -31.67 -5.96
CA TRP A 149 -1.57 -31.96 -7.16
C TRP A 149 -1.02 -33.39 -7.14
N ARG A 150 -0.62 -33.90 -8.31
CA ARG A 150 -0.11 -35.26 -8.47
C ARG A 150 1.20 -35.23 -9.20
N HIS A 151 2.11 -36.14 -8.87
CA HIS A 151 3.37 -36.29 -9.57
C HIS A 151 3.84 -37.74 -9.59
N ALA A 152 4.73 -38.03 -10.53
CA ALA A 152 5.48 -39.28 -10.62
C ALA A 152 6.85 -39.00 -11.25
N GLN A 153 7.85 -39.75 -10.85
CA GLN A 153 9.24 -39.55 -11.25
C GLN A 153 9.94 -40.87 -11.49
N ALA A 154 10.89 -40.88 -12.43
CA ALA A 154 11.70 -42.06 -12.74
C ALA A 154 13.16 -41.69 -12.95
N ILE A 155 14.06 -42.48 -12.35
CA ILE A 155 15.49 -42.41 -12.67
C ILE A 155 15.73 -43.24 -13.93
N THR A 156 16.41 -42.64 -14.90
CA THR A 156 16.74 -43.23 -16.21
C THR A 156 18.24 -43.39 -16.34
N SER A 157 18.69 -44.07 -17.40
CA SER A 157 20.14 -44.16 -17.71
C SER A 157 20.78 -42.84 -18.13
N GLN A 158 19.98 -41.78 -18.38
CA GLN A 158 20.45 -40.46 -18.84
C GLN A 158 20.26 -39.35 -17.80
N GLY A 159 19.73 -39.66 -16.62
CA GLY A 159 19.33 -38.70 -15.60
C GLY A 159 17.99 -39.09 -14.98
N TRP A 160 17.04 -38.17 -14.92
CA TRP A 160 15.71 -38.47 -14.38
C TRP A 160 14.60 -37.68 -15.06
N THR A 161 13.37 -38.12 -14.85
CA THR A 161 12.16 -37.55 -15.42
C THR A 161 11.11 -37.35 -14.34
N ALA A 162 10.26 -36.35 -14.52
CA ALA A 162 9.12 -36.06 -13.67
C ALA A 162 7.89 -35.73 -14.52
N GLU A 163 6.72 -36.19 -14.10
CA GLU A 163 5.42 -35.83 -14.63
C GLU A 163 4.57 -35.27 -13.52
N ILE A 164 3.98 -34.11 -13.73
CA ILE A 164 3.26 -33.33 -12.73
C ILE A 164 1.91 -32.95 -13.31
N ALA A 165 0.83 -33.14 -12.54
CA ALA A 165 -0.51 -32.67 -12.86
C ALA A 165 -0.99 -31.67 -11.81
N LEU A 166 -1.26 -30.45 -12.26
CA LEU A 166 -1.69 -29.32 -11.45
C LEU A 166 -3.20 -29.07 -11.60
N PRO A 167 -3.99 -29.13 -10.50
CA PRO A 167 -5.45 -29.03 -10.52
C PRO A 167 -5.92 -27.57 -10.64
N LEU A 168 -6.32 -27.13 -11.83
CA LEU A 168 -6.67 -25.73 -12.09
C LEU A 168 -7.77 -25.20 -11.17
N THR A 169 -8.75 -26.04 -10.81
CA THR A 169 -9.82 -25.67 -9.88
C THR A 169 -9.29 -25.30 -8.49
N ALA A 170 -8.34 -26.05 -7.94
CA ALA A 170 -7.75 -25.77 -6.63
C ALA A 170 -6.78 -24.57 -6.68
N LEU A 171 -6.25 -24.25 -7.86
CA LEU A 171 -5.34 -23.12 -8.08
C LEU A 171 -6.07 -21.84 -8.50
N GLY A 172 -7.33 -21.70 -8.09
CA GLY A 172 -8.12 -20.47 -8.32
C GLY A 172 -8.67 -20.31 -9.74
N ARG A 173 -8.70 -21.39 -10.54
CA ARG A 173 -9.23 -21.38 -11.92
C ARG A 173 -10.33 -22.45 -12.11
N PRO A 174 -11.49 -22.31 -11.44
CA PRO A 174 -12.58 -23.30 -11.47
C PRO A 174 -13.21 -23.49 -12.87
N GLY A 175 -13.09 -22.50 -13.75
CA GLY A 175 -13.54 -22.59 -15.14
C GLY A 175 -12.61 -23.39 -16.06
N GLY A 176 -11.47 -23.85 -15.54
CA GLY A 176 -10.46 -24.58 -16.29
C GLY A 176 -9.69 -23.73 -17.31
N LEU A 177 -8.93 -24.41 -18.16
CA LEU A 177 -8.19 -23.85 -19.29
C LEU A 177 -8.89 -24.12 -20.62
N ARG A 178 -8.83 -23.15 -21.52
CA ARG A 178 -9.40 -23.20 -22.87
C ARG A 178 -8.39 -22.66 -23.87
N ALA A 179 -8.54 -23.09 -25.12
CA ALA A 179 -7.73 -22.54 -26.21
C ALA A 179 -7.87 -21.01 -26.28
N GLY A 180 -6.74 -20.29 -26.30
CA GLY A 180 -6.68 -18.84 -26.21
C GLY A 180 -6.44 -18.29 -24.79
N ASP A 181 -6.25 -19.14 -23.80
CA ASP A 181 -5.78 -18.75 -22.46
C ASP A 181 -4.27 -18.51 -22.40
N LEU A 182 -3.88 -17.64 -21.48
CA LEU A 182 -2.50 -17.27 -21.19
C LEU A 182 -2.21 -17.50 -19.70
N LEU A 183 -1.11 -18.18 -19.42
CA LEU A 183 -0.57 -18.38 -18.07
C LEU A 183 0.82 -17.75 -18.00
N ALA A 184 1.29 -17.44 -16.79
CA ALA A 184 2.71 -17.24 -16.55
C ALA A 184 3.28 -18.46 -15.83
N LEU A 185 4.41 -18.97 -16.30
CA LEU A 185 5.04 -20.17 -15.75
C LEU A 185 6.56 -20.06 -15.79
N ASN A 186 7.21 -20.60 -14.77
CA ASN A 186 8.64 -20.89 -14.83
C ASN A 186 8.89 -22.34 -14.42
N VAL A 187 9.84 -22.98 -15.10
CA VAL A 187 10.36 -24.29 -14.72
C VAL A 187 11.79 -24.06 -14.30
N CYS A 188 12.13 -24.42 -13.06
CA CYS A 188 13.44 -24.20 -12.47
C CYS A 188 14.00 -25.51 -11.93
N ARG A 189 15.32 -25.66 -11.92
CA ARG A 189 16.01 -26.84 -11.44
C ARG A 189 17.16 -26.42 -10.54
N GLU A 190 17.19 -26.95 -9.33
CA GLU A 190 18.38 -26.99 -8.50
C GLU A 190 19.18 -28.25 -8.82
N THR A 191 20.49 -28.14 -9.02
CA THR A 191 21.36 -29.28 -9.37
C THR A 191 22.40 -29.55 -8.30
N ARG A 192 22.75 -30.83 -8.12
CA ARG A 192 23.72 -31.28 -7.11
C ARG A 192 25.13 -30.74 -7.36
N GLY A 193 25.70 -30.02 -6.39
CA GLY A 193 27.09 -29.50 -6.42
C GLY A 193 27.18 -27.97 -6.29
N ALA A 194 28.39 -27.42 -6.29
CA ALA A 194 28.64 -26.00 -5.98
C ALA A 194 28.31 -24.97 -7.10
N VAL A 195 27.54 -25.31 -8.15
CA VAL A 195 27.13 -24.41 -9.26
C VAL A 195 25.94 -25.02 -10.05
N PRO A 196 25.00 -24.26 -10.67
CA PRO A 196 24.14 -23.19 -10.17
C PRO A 196 22.63 -23.52 -10.32
N LEU A 197 21.76 -22.61 -9.86
CA LEU A 197 20.33 -22.60 -10.15
C LEU A 197 20.07 -22.51 -11.67
N HIS A 198 19.08 -23.24 -12.19
CA HIS A 198 18.70 -23.19 -13.60
C HIS A 198 17.23 -22.84 -13.75
N CYS A 199 16.87 -22.01 -14.72
CA CYS A 199 15.46 -21.68 -15.01
C CYS A 199 15.21 -21.53 -16.51
N TRP A 200 13.99 -21.84 -16.94
CA TRP A 200 13.57 -21.64 -18.32
C TRP A 200 13.47 -20.15 -18.67
N SER A 201 12.92 -19.35 -17.75
CA SER A 201 12.89 -17.89 -17.85
C SER A 201 13.79 -17.28 -16.78
N PRO A 202 14.90 -16.60 -17.16
CA PRO A 202 15.81 -15.95 -16.20
C PRO A 202 15.11 -14.96 -15.28
N THR A 203 15.29 -15.12 -13.96
CA THR A 203 14.59 -14.34 -12.93
C THR A 203 15.40 -13.20 -12.31
N PHE A 204 16.70 -13.08 -12.65
CA PHE A 204 17.59 -12.03 -12.15
C PHE A 204 17.64 -11.94 -10.62
N GLY A 205 17.79 -13.10 -9.98
CA GLY A 205 17.81 -13.23 -8.52
C GLY A 205 17.31 -14.62 -8.12
N ALA A 206 16.47 -14.66 -7.08
CA ALA A 206 15.75 -15.87 -6.68
C ALA A 206 14.72 -16.28 -7.75
N PHE A 207 14.27 -17.55 -7.75
CA PHE A 207 13.24 -18.02 -8.68
C PHE A 207 11.86 -17.38 -8.50
N HIS A 208 11.64 -16.71 -7.36
CA HIS A 208 10.36 -16.12 -6.96
C HIS A 208 9.99 -14.81 -7.69
N ASN A 209 10.76 -14.38 -8.69
CA ASN A 209 10.46 -13.18 -9.46
C ASN A 209 9.31 -13.41 -10.47
N ARG A 210 8.08 -13.17 -10.02
CA ARG A 210 6.85 -13.36 -10.79
C ARG A 210 6.83 -12.59 -12.12
N ASP A 211 7.41 -11.40 -12.17
CA ASP A 211 7.38 -10.55 -13.37
C ASP A 211 8.31 -11.07 -14.47
N ALA A 212 9.26 -11.93 -14.10
CA ALA A 212 10.18 -12.58 -15.02
C ALA A 212 9.71 -13.94 -15.52
N PHE A 213 8.51 -14.41 -15.15
CA PHE A 213 8.02 -15.72 -15.60
C PHE A 213 7.76 -15.74 -17.11
N GLY A 214 7.99 -16.91 -17.73
CA GLY A 214 7.69 -17.10 -19.15
C GLY A 214 6.19 -17.20 -19.40
N THR A 215 5.77 -17.00 -20.65
CA THR A 215 4.35 -17.04 -21.03
C THR A 215 3.97 -18.40 -21.61
N VAL A 216 2.86 -18.98 -21.16
CA VAL A 216 2.29 -20.21 -21.74
C VAL A 216 1.05 -19.85 -22.55
N VAL A 217 1.05 -20.25 -23.82
CA VAL A 217 -0.04 -20.09 -24.78
C VAL A 217 -0.85 -21.38 -24.85
N VAL A 218 -2.11 -21.34 -24.43
CA VAL A 218 -2.96 -22.54 -24.40
C VAL A 218 -3.67 -22.74 -25.74
N GLY A 219 -3.57 -23.95 -26.29
CA GLY A 219 -4.11 -24.31 -27.59
C GLY A 219 -3.21 -23.91 -28.74
N SER A 220 -3.35 -22.68 -29.26
CA SER A 220 -2.56 -22.17 -30.39
C SER A 220 -2.35 -20.65 -30.31
N PHE A 221 -1.29 -20.16 -30.95
CA PHE A 221 -1.03 -18.72 -31.06
C PHE A 221 -2.18 -17.98 -31.76
N ALA A 222 -2.79 -18.58 -32.78
CA ALA A 222 -3.98 -18.03 -33.43
C ALA A 222 -5.18 -17.89 -32.48
N ALA A 223 -5.38 -18.84 -31.56
CA ALA A 223 -6.49 -18.77 -30.60
C ALA A 223 -6.32 -17.61 -29.60
N VAL A 224 -5.10 -17.40 -29.08
CA VAL A 224 -4.78 -16.27 -28.20
C VAL A 224 -4.91 -14.95 -28.95
N ALA A 225 -4.29 -14.86 -30.13
CA ALA A 225 -4.37 -13.69 -31.00
C ALA A 225 -5.83 -13.27 -31.28
N GLN A 226 -6.69 -14.23 -31.61
CA GLN A 226 -8.11 -13.96 -31.85
C GLN A 226 -8.82 -13.48 -30.57
N ARG A 227 -8.46 -13.99 -29.40
CA ARG A 227 -9.02 -13.52 -28.12
C ARG A 227 -8.60 -12.09 -27.81
N GLU A 228 -7.33 -11.74 -27.98
CA GLU A 228 -6.82 -10.39 -27.79
C GLU A 228 -7.51 -9.40 -28.74
N VAL A 229 -7.66 -9.77 -30.01
CA VAL A 229 -8.39 -8.95 -31.00
C VAL A 229 -9.88 -8.85 -30.65
N ARG A 230 -10.51 -9.89 -30.09
CA ARG A 230 -11.90 -9.79 -29.57
C ARG A 230 -11.99 -8.80 -28.40
N ARG A 231 -11.02 -8.78 -27.49
CA ARG A 231 -10.95 -7.77 -26.40
C ARG A 231 -10.80 -6.37 -26.97
N LEU A 232 -9.90 -6.16 -27.94
CA LEU A 232 -9.78 -4.89 -28.65
C LEU A 232 -11.10 -4.47 -29.33
N ALA A 233 -11.80 -5.40 -29.97
CA ALA A 233 -13.10 -5.11 -30.59
C ALA A 233 -14.12 -4.59 -29.56
N ALA A 234 -14.13 -5.17 -28.35
CA ALA A 234 -14.97 -4.68 -27.26
C ALA A 234 -14.58 -3.27 -26.80
N THR A 235 -13.27 -2.97 -26.69
CA THR A 235 -12.77 -1.62 -26.39
C THR A 235 -13.17 -0.61 -27.47
N VAL A 236 -13.02 -0.95 -28.75
CA VAL A 236 -13.41 -0.08 -29.88
C VAL A 236 -14.92 0.14 -29.88
N ALA A 237 -15.71 -0.88 -29.57
CA ALA A 237 -17.16 -0.74 -29.42
C ALA A 237 -17.54 0.16 -28.24
N ALA A 238 -16.83 0.07 -27.11
CA ALA A 238 -17.01 0.97 -25.97
C ALA A 238 -16.65 2.41 -26.34
N ALA A 239 -15.52 2.63 -27.02
CA ALA A 239 -15.15 3.95 -27.53
C ALA A 239 -16.22 4.55 -28.45
N ARG A 240 -16.80 3.74 -29.34
CA ARG A 240 -17.92 4.15 -30.20
C ARG A 240 -19.15 4.55 -29.39
N ARG A 241 -19.50 3.80 -28.34
CA ARG A 241 -20.62 4.15 -27.44
C ARG A 241 -20.35 5.47 -26.71
N SER A 242 -19.16 5.66 -26.16
CA SER A 242 -18.78 6.88 -25.43
C SER A 242 -18.81 8.14 -26.31
N LEU A 243 -18.52 8.00 -27.62
CA LEU A 243 -18.58 9.11 -28.57
C LEU A 243 -19.99 9.41 -29.11
N GLY A 244 -20.94 8.47 -28.98
CA GLY A 244 -22.31 8.64 -29.50
C GLY A 244 -22.35 8.90 -31.01
N GLN A 245 -23.04 9.97 -31.43
CA GLN A 245 -23.14 10.39 -32.84
C GLN A 245 -21.94 11.21 -33.34
N ARG A 246 -20.93 11.49 -32.49
CA ARG A 246 -19.78 12.31 -32.88
C ARG A 246 -18.94 11.57 -33.92
N GLN A 247 -18.76 12.19 -35.09
CA GLN A 247 -17.81 11.68 -36.08
C GLN A 247 -16.38 11.86 -35.57
N SER A 248 -15.60 10.79 -35.56
CA SER A 248 -14.18 10.81 -35.21
C SER A 248 -13.37 10.09 -36.30
N PRO A 249 -12.47 10.80 -37.01
CA PRO A 249 -11.53 10.18 -37.96
C PRO A 249 -10.66 9.10 -37.32
N GLU A 250 -10.32 9.25 -36.03
CA GLU A 250 -9.60 8.27 -35.23
C GLU A 250 -10.40 6.98 -35.07
N LEU A 251 -11.69 7.08 -34.74
CA LEU A 251 -12.55 5.89 -34.59
C LEU A 251 -12.73 5.12 -35.91
N THR A 252 -12.79 5.84 -37.03
CA THR A 252 -12.82 5.23 -38.38
C THR A 252 -11.52 4.47 -38.66
N ARG A 253 -10.36 5.09 -38.38
CA ARG A 253 -9.05 4.43 -38.52
C ARG A 253 -8.92 3.21 -37.60
N LEU A 254 -9.33 3.33 -36.34
CA LEU A 254 -9.36 2.20 -35.39
C LEU A 254 -10.23 1.05 -35.89
N SER A 255 -11.37 1.35 -36.51
CA SER A 255 -12.25 0.33 -37.08
C SER A 255 -11.58 -0.41 -38.25
N GLN A 256 -10.84 0.30 -39.10
CA GLN A 256 -10.06 -0.31 -40.20
C GLN A 256 -8.89 -1.16 -39.66
N THR A 257 -8.15 -0.64 -38.68
CA THR A 257 -7.08 -1.36 -38.00
C THR A 257 -7.59 -2.64 -37.35
N LEU A 258 -8.74 -2.59 -36.67
CA LEU A 258 -9.38 -3.76 -36.08
C LEU A 258 -9.67 -4.84 -37.12
N THR A 259 -10.27 -4.49 -38.26
CA THR A 259 -10.52 -5.45 -39.36
C THR A 259 -9.23 -6.09 -39.88
N SER A 260 -8.16 -5.30 -40.03
CA SER A 260 -6.85 -5.82 -40.43
C SER A 260 -6.28 -6.80 -39.40
N LEU A 261 -6.35 -6.45 -38.11
CA LEU A 261 -5.88 -7.31 -37.02
C LEU A 261 -6.70 -8.61 -36.90
N GLN A 262 -8.01 -8.57 -37.14
CA GLN A 262 -8.86 -9.76 -37.19
C GLN A 262 -8.41 -10.75 -38.27
N ALA A 263 -8.09 -10.25 -39.48
CA ALA A 263 -7.60 -11.09 -40.57
C ALA A 263 -6.21 -11.68 -40.27
N ARG A 264 -5.32 -10.91 -39.62
CA ARG A 264 -3.98 -11.36 -39.21
C ARG A 264 -4.02 -12.39 -38.09
N ALA A 265 -4.87 -12.20 -37.09
CA ALA A 265 -4.98 -13.06 -35.90
C ALA A 265 -5.23 -14.53 -36.25
N ALA A 266 -6.02 -14.80 -37.29
CA ALA A 266 -6.31 -16.16 -37.76
C ALA A 266 -5.11 -16.89 -38.38
N ARG A 267 -4.03 -16.17 -38.70
CA ARG A 267 -2.84 -16.70 -39.41
C ARG A 267 -1.59 -16.74 -38.54
N VAL A 268 -1.69 -16.38 -37.25
CA VAL A 268 -0.54 -16.39 -36.34
C VAL A 268 -0.12 -17.83 -36.03
N ALA A 269 1.08 -18.19 -36.45
CA ALA A 269 1.60 -19.55 -36.38
C ALA A 269 2.61 -19.77 -35.25
N ASP A 270 3.32 -18.72 -34.82
CA ASP A 270 4.44 -18.83 -33.88
C ASP A 270 4.54 -17.64 -32.91
N GLY A 271 5.48 -17.73 -31.97
CA GLY A 271 5.73 -16.72 -30.94
C GLY A 271 6.13 -15.34 -31.49
N PRO A 272 7.08 -15.22 -32.44
CA PRO A 272 7.42 -13.94 -33.06
C PRO A 272 6.22 -13.24 -33.71
N ALA A 273 5.43 -13.94 -34.54
CA ALA A 273 4.24 -13.37 -35.18
C ALA A 273 3.18 -12.98 -34.14
N TRP A 274 3.04 -13.75 -33.06
CA TRP A 274 2.14 -13.41 -31.96
C TRP A 274 2.58 -12.14 -31.24
N ARG A 275 3.86 -11.97 -30.93
CA ARG A 275 4.40 -10.75 -30.28
C ARG A 275 4.19 -9.50 -31.14
N GLU A 276 4.41 -9.59 -32.45
CA GLU A 276 4.15 -8.48 -33.38
C GLU A 276 2.66 -8.10 -33.42
N LEU A 277 1.76 -9.10 -33.45
CA LEU A 277 0.32 -8.85 -33.38
C LEU A 277 -0.07 -8.23 -32.02
N THR A 278 0.44 -8.77 -30.93
CA THR A 278 0.15 -8.31 -29.56
C THR A 278 0.57 -6.85 -29.38
N ALA A 279 1.74 -6.47 -29.87
CA ALA A 279 2.21 -5.08 -29.86
C ALA A 279 1.26 -4.17 -30.65
N ALA A 280 0.82 -4.60 -31.84
CA ALA A 280 -0.13 -3.84 -32.65
C ALA A 280 -1.53 -3.74 -32.00
N VAL A 281 -1.99 -4.81 -31.34
CA VAL A 281 -3.23 -4.83 -30.56
C VAL A 281 -3.13 -3.89 -29.37
N ALA A 282 -2.03 -3.91 -28.63
CA ALA A 282 -1.79 -3.02 -27.49
C ALA A 282 -1.80 -1.55 -27.92
N GLN A 283 -1.13 -1.21 -29.02
CA GLN A 283 -1.14 0.14 -29.59
C GLN A 283 -2.56 0.59 -29.99
N ALA A 284 -3.31 -0.28 -30.69
CA ALA A 284 -4.69 0.01 -31.07
C ALA A 284 -5.62 0.12 -29.85
N ASN A 285 -5.38 -0.67 -28.81
CA ASN A 285 -6.16 -0.63 -27.57
C ASN A 285 -5.90 0.66 -26.78
N ALA A 286 -4.64 1.08 -26.68
CA ALA A 286 -4.27 2.35 -26.07
C ALA A 286 -4.93 3.54 -26.79
N GLU A 287 -4.89 3.55 -28.13
CA GLU A 287 -5.56 4.59 -28.92
C GLU A 287 -7.10 4.53 -28.78
N ALA A 288 -7.70 3.34 -28.74
CA ALA A 288 -9.14 3.18 -28.51
C ALA A 288 -9.57 3.72 -27.13
N ARG A 289 -8.83 3.42 -26.06
CA ARG A 289 -9.07 3.99 -24.72
C ARG A 289 -8.92 5.50 -24.74
N ARG A 290 -7.85 6.02 -25.35
CA ARG A 290 -7.61 7.46 -25.49
C ARG A 290 -8.78 8.15 -26.17
N VAL A 291 -9.20 7.68 -27.35
CA VAL A 291 -10.31 8.24 -28.13
C VAL A 291 -11.62 8.25 -27.34
N ALA A 292 -11.88 7.21 -26.54
CA ALA A 292 -13.07 7.14 -25.70
C ALA A 292 -13.07 8.17 -24.55
N LEU A 293 -11.88 8.47 -24.01
CA LEU A 293 -11.72 9.27 -22.79
C LEU A 293 -11.46 10.77 -23.06
N VAL A 294 -10.99 11.15 -24.26
CA VAL A 294 -10.77 12.57 -24.64
C VAL A 294 -11.97 13.47 -24.31
N PRO A 295 -13.24 13.08 -24.58
CA PRO A 295 -14.40 13.90 -24.22
C PRO A 295 -14.56 14.18 -22.72
N GLN A 296 -13.99 13.33 -21.86
CA GLN A 296 -14.07 13.45 -20.41
C GLN A 296 -12.99 14.38 -19.83
N GLY A 297 -12.07 14.92 -20.64
CA GLY A 297 -11.00 15.81 -20.19
C GLY A 297 -9.91 15.07 -19.42
N LEU A 298 -9.91 15.20 -18.09
CA LEU A 298 -9.04 14.48 -17.16
C LEU A 298 -9.87 13.53 -16.28
N PRO A 299 -10.30 12.36 -16.80
CA PRO A 299 -11.14 11.45 -16.02
C PRO A 299 -10.39 10.96 -14.77
N VAL A 300 -11.06 11.03 -13.64
CA VAL A 300 -10.63 10.48 -12.35
C VAL A 300 -11.31 9.15 -12.14
N TRP A 301 -10.63 8.16 -11.56
CA TRP A 301 -11.28 6.91 -11.16
C TRP A 301 -10.70 6.34 -9.87
N ARG A 302 -11.52 5.58 -9.15
CA ARG A 302 -11.09 4.89 -7.94
C ARG A 302 -10.27 3.67 -8.28
N LEU A 303 -9.10 3.55 -7.66
CA LEU A 303 -8.20 2.40 -7.79
C LEU A 303 -8.30 1.50 -6.55
N ASN A 304 -7.92 0.24 -6.73
CA ASN A 304 -7.51 -0.59 -5.60
C ASN A 304 -6.14 -0.07 -5.12
N PRO A 305 -5.99 0.44 -3.87
CA PRO A 305 -4.71 0.97 -3.39
C PRO A 305 -3.57 -0.03 -3.40
N TRP A 306 -3.87 -1.32 -3.40
CA TRP A 306 -2.89 -2.40 -3.31
C TRP A 306 -2.49 -2.97 -4.68
N ALA A 307 -3.13 -2.49 -5.76
CA ALA A 307 -2.90 -2.91 -7.15
C ALA A 307 -2.87 -1.69 -8.08
N LEU A 308 -1.83 -0.87 -7.94
CA LEU A 308 -1.71 0.39 -8.67
C LEU A 308 -1.24 0.17 -10.13
N PRO A 309 -1.83 0.86 -11.12
CA PRO A 309 -1.46 0.70 -12.52
C PRO A 309 -0.15 1.43 -12.85
N PRO A 310 0.58 0.98 -13.89
CA PRO A 310 1.75 1.71 -14.39
C PRO A 310 1.33 3.04 -15.03
N SER A 311 2.27 3.98 -15.11
CA SER A 311 2.05 5.37 -15.56
C SER A 311 1.60 5.52 -17.00
N ASN A 312 1.83 4.51 -17.84
CA ASN A 312 1.45 4.48 -19.25
C ASN A 312 0.07 3.88 -19.53
N LEU A 313 -0.70 3.52 -18.48
CA LEU A 313 -2.00 2.86 -18.64
C LEU A 313 -3.16 3.86 -18.52
N LEU A 314 -4.05 3.89 -19.51
CA LEU A 314 -5.35 4.56 -19.37
C LEU A 314 -6.41 3.61 -18.81
N PRO A 315 -7.43 4.12 -18.09
CA PRO A 315 -8.56 3.30 -17.66
C PRO A 315 -9.34 2.74 -18.84
N ASP A 316 -10.23 1.78 -18.57
CA ASP A 316 -11.08 1.19 -19.60
C ASP A 316 -11.98 2.23 -20.27
N ALA A 317 -12.19 2.07 -21.58
CA ALA A 317 -12.92 3.02 -22.45
C ALA A 317 -14.37 3.31 -22.02
N GLY A 318 -14.97 2.44 -21.19
CA GLY A 318 -16.32 2.58 -20.66
C GLY A 318 -16.39 3.00 -19.20
N LEU A 319 -15.26 3.26 -18.55
CA LEU A 319 -15.24 3.67 -17.15
C LEU A 319 -15.77 5.11 -17.04
N PRO A 320 -16.87 5.35 -16.27
CA PRO A 320 -17.32 6.71 -16.01
C PRO A 320 -16.29 7.42 -15.12
N ALA A 321 -16.08 8.72 -15.38
CA ALA A 321 -15.31 9.56 -14.47
C ALA A 321 -15.99 9.59 -13.09
N LEU A 322 -15.16 9.58 -12.05
CA LEU A 322 -15.57 9.73 -10.66
C LEU A 322 -15.68 11.22 -10.34
N ASP A 323 -16.90 11.69 -10.12
CA ASP A 323 -17.17 13.07 -9.68
C ASP A 323 -17.36 13.17 -8.15
N GLU A 324 -17.74 12.06 -7.49
CA GLU A 324 -17.88 11.98 -6.04
C GLU A 324 -17.28 10.69 -5.46
N LEU A 325 -16.56 10.84 -4.35
CA LEU A 325 -15.96 9.76 -3.57
C LEU A 325 -16.65 9.67 -2.20
N HIS A 326 -17.38 8.57 -1.99
CA HIS A 326 -17.99 8.26 -0.70
C HIS A 326 -17.09 7.32 0.12
N LEU A 327 -16.86 7.70 1.38
CA LEU A 327 -16.02 7.00 2.34
C LEU A 327 -16.77 6.81 3.65
N THR A 328 -16.46 5.72 4.34
CA THR A 328 -16.99 5.41 5.67
C THR A 328 -15.85 4.94 6.56
N ALA A 329 -15.83 5.39 7.80
CA ALA A 329 -14.84 5.01 8.81
C ALA A 329 -15.40 5.12 10.23
N LEU A 330 -14.89 4.32 11.15
CA LEU A 330 -14.98 4.62 12.58
C LEU A 330 -14.08 5.81 12.93
N ARG A 331 -14.35 6.48 14.05
CA ARG A 331 -13.40 7.45 14.61
C ARG A 331 -12.11 6.73 15.03
N GLY A 332 -10.95 7.30 14.72
CA GLY A 332 -9.65 6.71 15.04
C GLY A 332 -9.08 5.78 13.98
N GLU A 333 -9.80 5.55 12.87
CA GLU A 333 -9.27 4.84 11.72
C GLU A 333 -8.46 5.77 10.79
N TYR A 334 -7.48 5.15 10.12
CA TYR A 334 -6.83 5.66 8.91
C TYR A 334 -7.43 5.00 7.66
N LEU A 335 -7.94 5.79 6.73
CA LEU A 335 -8.36 5.33 5.41
C LEU A 335 -7.26 5.60 4.38
N SER A 336 -6.93 4.59 3.58
CA SER A 336 -6.02 4.71 2.43
C SER A 336 -6.83 4.60 1.13
N VAL A 337 -6.79 5.63 0.30
CA VAL A 337 -7.53 5.70 -0.97
C VAL A 337 -6.60 6.06 -2.12
N ALA A 338 -6.68 5.32 -3.22
CA ALA A 338 -5.96 5.61 -4.45
C ALA A 338 -6.91 6.10 -5.55
N LEU A 339 -6.53 7.18 -6.22
CA LEU A 339 -7.26 7.79 -7.32
C LEU A 339 -6.34 7.89 -8.54
N GLY A 340 -6.75 7.30 -9.66
CA GLY A 340 -6.08 7.51 -10.93
C GLY A 340 -6.57 8.80 -11.58
N VAL A 341 -5.66 9.63 -12.09
CA VAL A 341 -5.97 10.80 -12.92
C VAL A 341 -5.39 10.56 -14.30
N ALA A 342 -6.27 10.39 -15.29
CA ALA A 342 -5.86 10.02 -16.64
C ALA A 342 -5.72 11.24 -17.53
N ASN A 343 -4.68 11.23 -18.37
CA ASN A 343 -4.48 12.21 -19.41
C ASN A 343 -4.64 11.56 -20.79
N PRO A 344 -5.84 11.57 -21.37
CA PRO A 344 -6.07 11.07 -22.73
C PRO A 344 -5.61 12.07 -23.82
N GLN A 345 -5.03 13.21 -23.44
CA GLN A 345 -4.54 14.20 -24.39
C GLN A 345 -3.23 13.74 -25.04
N ARG A 346 -2.88 14.35 -26.17
CA ARG A 346 -1.62 14.09 -26.89
C ARG A 346 -0.42 14.85 -26.31
N GLU A 347 -0.68 15.78 -25.42
CA GLU A 347 0.32 16.57 -24.72
C GLU A 347 0.33 16.23 -23.23
N ALA A 348 1.46 16.46 -22.57
CA ALA A 348 1.54 16.31 -21.13
C ALA A 348 0.71 17.40 -20.46
N VAL A 349 0.00 17.05 -19.39
CA VAL A 349 -0.77 18.02 -18.60
C VAL A 349 -0.12 18.13 -17.23
N THR A 350 0.28 19.34 -16.86
CA THR A 350 0.75 19.63 -15.50
C THR A 350 -0.40 20.28 -14.73
N LEU A 351 -0.66 19.80 -13.51
CA LEU A 351 -1.73 20.31 -12.67
C LEU A 351 -1.29 20.40 -11.21
N ARG A 352 -2.03 21.19 -10.43
CA ARG A 352 -1.97 21.19 -8.96
C ARG A 352 -3.19 20.48 -8.41
N CYS A 353 -3.02 19.83 -7.26
CA CYS A 353 -4.11 19.19 -6.53
C CYS A 353 -4.43 20.03 -5.30
N VAL A 354 -5.63 20.58 -5.22
CA VAL A 354 -6.02 21.56 -4.20
C VAL A 354 -7.21 21.04 -3.41
N PRO A 355 -6.97 20.43 -2.22
CA PRO A 355 -8.06 19.98 -1.37
C PRO A 355 -8.62 21.13 -0.51
N THR A 356 -9.87 20.99 -0.08
CA THR A 356 -10.54 21.88 0.88
C THR A 356 -10.60 21.25 2.27
N ASP A 357 -10.91 22.10 3.26
CA ASP A 357 -11.21 21.65 4.63
C ASP A 357 -12.46 20.75 4.63
N PHE A 358 -12.55 19.86 5.63
CA PHE A 358 -13.73 19.02 5.84
C PHE A 358 -14.74 19.80 6.67
N VAL A 359 -15.96 19.92 6.15
CA VAL A 359 -17.03 20.71 6.78
C VAL A 359 -18.25 19.83 7.06
N SER A 360 -18.89 20.07 8.21
CA SER A 360 -20.15 19.42 8.56
C SER A 360 -21.30 19.94 7.67
N PRO A 361 -22.33 19.13 7.37
CA PRO A 361 -23.42 19.54 6.47
C PRO A 361 -24.23 20.76 6.92
N ASP A 362 -24.19 21.07 8.23
CA ASP A 362 -24.83 22.24 8.83
C ASP A 362 -23.90 23.46 8.93
N TRP A 363 -22.68 23.37 8.39
CA TRP A 363 -21.67 24.44 8.34
C TRP A 363 -21.18 24.91 9.71
N ARG A 364 -21.49 24.18 10.79
CA ARG A 364 -21.14 24.57 12.16
C ARG A 364 -19.75 24.11 12.56
N GLN A 365 -19.21 23.10 11.89
CA GLN A 365 -17.89 22.55 12.18
C GLN A 365 -17.06 22.48 10.91
N SER A 366 -15.79 22.86 11.02
CA SER A 366 -14.81 22.78 9.96
C SER A 366 -13.51 22.26 10.55
N VAL A 367 -12.91 21.26 9.91
CA VAL A 367 -11.63 20.68 10.29
C VAL A 367 -10.63 20.96 9.16
N PRO A 368 -9.49 21.62 9.46
CA PRO A 368 -8.47 21.88 8.46
C PRO A 368 -8.05 20.60 7.74
N VAL A 369 -7.87 20.70 6.42
CA VAL A 369 -7.48 19.54 5.61
C VAL A 369 -6.18 18.89 6.12
N ALA A 370 -5.21 19.70 6.57
CA ALA A 370 -3.93 19.21 7.08
C ALA A 370 -4.05 18.36 8.36
N ASP A 371 -5.16 18.51 9.11
CA ASP A 371 -5.39 17.79 10.38
C ASP A 371 -6.08 16.43 10.17
N CYS A 372 -6.53 16.13 8.94
CA CYS A 372 -7.34 14.94 8.65
C CYS A 372 -7.07 14.28 7.30
N LEU A 373 -6.34 14.91 6.36
CA LEU A 373 -6.02 14.36 5.05
C LEU A 373 -4.58 14.69 4.66
N GLU A 374 -3.80 13.64 4.40
CA GLU A 374 -2.56 13.75 3.65
C GLU A 374 -2.79 13.37 2.19
N LEU A 375 -2.43 14.29 1.30
CA LEU A 375 -2.42 14.05 -0.13
C LEU A 375 -0.99 13.71 -0.57
N ARG A 376 -0.82 12.59 -1.26
CA ARG A 376 0.45 12.04 -1.71
C ARG A 376 0.35 11.67 -3.18
N GLN A 377 1.49 11.49 -3.85
CA GLN A 377 1.55 10.92 -5.20
C GLN A 377 2.24 9.57 -5.13
N ALA A 378 1.62 8.51 -5.68
CA ALA A 378 2.30 7.22 -5.77
C ALA A 378 3.22 7.21 -6.99
N VAL A 379 4.53 7.10 -6.78
CA VAL A 379 5.55 7.18 -7.85
C VAL A 379 6.17 5.83 -8.16
N GLU A 380 6.54 5.62 -9.42
CA GLU A 380 7.19 4.39 -9.86
C GLU A 380 8.63 4.33 -9.34
N VAL A 381 8.99 3.20 -8.73
CA VAL A 381 10.33 2.87 -8.28
C VAL A 381 10.82 1.64 -9.03
N GLY A 382 12.11 1.62 -9.38
CA GLY A 382 12.74 0.46 -10.02
C GLY A 382 12.87 -0.72 -9.05
N LEU A 383 12.79 -1.93 -9.59
CA LEU A 383 13.00 -3.18 -8.85
C LEU A 383 14.31 -3.83 -9.31
N ARG A 384 15.04 -4.43 -8.37
CA ARG A 384 16.28 -5.18 -8.66
C ARG A 384 16.10 -6.33 -9.63
N GLY A 385 14.96 -7.02 -9.54
CA GLY A 385 14.56 -8.10 -10.44
C GLY A 385 14.14 -7.61 -11.85
N GLY A 386 14.25 -6.32 -12.13
CA GLY A 386 13.75 -5.68 -13.35
C GLY A 386 12.31 -5.20 -13.21
N GLY A 387 11.95 -4.18 -14.00
CA GLY A 387 10.63 -3.56 -13.96
C GLY A 387 10.52 -2.42 -12.95
N CYS A 388 9.30 -1.95 -12.73
CA CYS A 388 8.99 -0.90 -11.78
C CYS A 388 7.60 -1.11 -11.17
N GLN A 389 7.40 -0.60 -9.98
CA GLN A 389 6.10 -0.58 -9.31
C GLN A 389 5.86 0.77 -8.67
N ARG A 390 4.60 1.16 -8.47
CA ARG A 390 4.28 2.34 -7.66
C ARG A 390 4.31 1.95 -6.19
N ASP A 391 5.29 2.45 -5.44
CA ASP A 391 5.41 2.16 -4.01
C ASP A 391 5.68 3.41 -3.18
N ALA A 392 6.68 4.24 -3.52
CA ALA A 392 6.94 5.46 -2.76
C ALA A 392 5.76 6.45 -2.83
N LEU A 393 5.40 7.03 -1.68
CA LEU A 393 4.28 7.97 -1.52
C LEU A 393 4.74 9.35 -1.01
N PRO A 394 5.57 10.10 -1.78
CA PRO A 394 5.95 11.45 -1.39
C PRO A 394 4.71 12.32 -1.13
N LEU A 395 4.80 13.15 -0.09
CA LEU A 395 3.79 14.15 0.23
C LEU A 395 3.63 15.10 -0.95
N LEU A 396 2.39 15.36 -1.35
CA LEU A 396 2.05 16.32 -2.38
C LEU A 396 1.58 17.60 -1.70
N ARG A 397 2.45 18.60 -1.62
CA ARG A 397 2.11 19.91 -1.07
C ARG A 397 1.29 20.69 -2.09
N LEU A 398 0.63 21.74 -1.64
CA LEU A 398 -0.21 22.62 -2.48
C LEU A 398 0.57 23.24 -3.65
N GLU A 399 1.86 23.46 -3.46
CA GLU A 399 2.75 24.01 -4.47
C GLU A 399 3.29 23.00 -5.48
N ASP A 400 3.19 21.71 -5.18
CA ASP A 400 3.83 20.67 -5.98
C ASP A 400 3.02 20.37 -7.25
N PRO A 401 3.64 20.47 -8.43
CA PRO A 401 2.98 20.10 -9.67
C PRO A 401 2.95 18.58 -9.86
N VAL A 402 1.81 18.05 -10.28
CA VAL A 402 1.67 16.68 -10.77
C VAL A 402 1.70 16.72 -12.30
N THR A 403 2.64 15.98 -12.89
CA THR A 403 2.74 15.84 -14.35
C THR A 403 2.07 14.56 -14.81
N LEU A 404 1.10 14.69 -15.72
CA LEU A 404 0.42 13.58 -16.37
C LEU A 404 1.02 13.35 -17.76
N PRO A 405 1.62 12.18 -18.05
CA PRO A 405 2.17 11.90 -19.37
C PRO A 405 1.06 11.79 -20.43
N PRO A 406 1.34 12.09 -21.72
CA PRO A 406 0.37 11.91 -22.79
C PRO A 406 -0.09 10.45 -22.88
N GLY A 407 -1.40 10.22 -22.89
CA GLY A 407 -1.96 8.88 -22.95
C GLY A 407 -1.67 8.01 -21.73
N GLY A 408 -1.36 8.60 -20.57
CA GLY A 408 -1.05 7.89 -19.34
C GLY A 408 -1.78 8.45 -18.13
N ASN A 409 -1.25 8.21 -16.93
CA ASN A 409 -1.85 8.59 -15.66
C ASN A 409 -0.83 8.99 -14.59
N ALA A 410 -1.31 9.74 -13.60
CA ALA A 410 -0.72 9.75 -12.26
C ALA A 410 -1.70 9.15 -11.25
N VAL A 411 -1.16 8.68 -10.13
CA VAL A 411 -1.94 8.15 -9.03
C VAL A 411 -1.80 9.08 -7.82
N LEU A 412 -2.93 9.64 -7.39
CA LEU A 412 -3.03 10.37 -6.13
C LEU A 412 -3.38 9.38 -5.01
N TRP A 413 -2.69 9.50 -3.90
CA TRP A 413 -2.89 8.70 -2.70
C TRP A 413 -3.39 9.60 -1.56
N LEU A 414 -4.54 9.26 -0.99
CA LEU A 414 -5.17 10.00 0.10
C LEU A 414 -5.09 9.14 1.36
N THR A 415 -4.51 9.69 2.41
CA THR A 415 -4.55 9.10 3.75
C THR A 415 -5.43 9.97 4.64
N LEU A 416 -6.60 9.48 5.03
CA LEU A 416 -7.51 10.20 5.91
C LEU A 416 -7.36 9.72 7.35
N ASP A 417 -7.09 10.64 8.27
CA ASP A 417 -7.07 10.44 9.72
C ASP A 417 -8.36 10.97 10.34
N THR A 418 -9.15 10.07 10.93
CA THR A 418 -10.48 10.41 11.44
C THR A 418 -10.49 10.88 12.91
N ARG A 419 -9.33 10.98 13.58
CA ARG A 419 -9.26 11.31 15.02
C ARG A 419 -9.77 12.72 15.33
N SER A 420 -9.50 13.67 14.42
CA SER A 420 -9.91 15.08 14.49
C SER A 420 -11.37 15.31 14.08
N LEU A 421 -12.03 14.32 13.48
CA LEU A 421 -13.42 14.42 13.03
C LEU A 421 -14.39 13.83 14.08
N THR A 422 -15.44 14.57 14.40
CA THR A 422 -16.53 14.02 15.24
C THR A 422 -17.41 13.06 14.44
N PRO A 423 -18.11 12.11 15.09
CA PRO A 423 -19.13 11.31 14.42
C PRO A 423 -20.14 12.18 13.68
N GLY A 424 -20.40 11.85 12.41
CA GLY A 424 -21.15 12.71 11.51
C GLY A 424 -20.82 12.49 10.05
N LEU A 425 -21.54 13.20 9.18
CA LEU A 425 -21.17 13.33 7.78
C LEU A 425 -20.22 14.52 7.66
N TRP A 426 -19.22 14.39 6.81
CA TRP A 426 -18.26 15.44 6.49
C TRP A 426 -18.09 15.53 4.98
N THR A 427 -17.94 16.74 4.47
CA THR A 427 -17.73 16.97 3.04
C THR A 427 -16.50 17.83 2.79
N ALA A 428 -15.75 17.50 1.76
CA ALA A 428 -14.65 18.27 1.22
C ALA A 428 -14.63 18.15 -0.31
N SER A 429 -13.70 18.83 -0.96
CA SER A 429 -13.46 18.69 -2.39
C SER A 429 -11.97 18.65 -2.69
N LEU A 430 -11.62 18.03 -3.82
CA LEU A 430 -10.28 18.00 -4.38
C LEU A 430 -10.33 18.57 -5.79
N ALA A 431 -9.79 19.77 -5.98
CA ALA A 431 -9.68 20.37 -7.30
C ALA A 431 -8.39 19.90 -8.00
N LEU A 432 -8.53 19.49 -9.26
CA LEU A 432 -7.45 19.23 -10.19
C LEU A 432 -7.34 20.44 -11.11
N ALA A 433 -6.33 21.27 -10.89
CA ALA A 433 -6.17 22.56 -11.53
C ALA A 433 -4.97 22.55 -12.50
N PRO A 434 -5.17 22.34 -13.81
CA PRO A 434 -4.11 22.45 -14.80
C PRO A 434 -3.48 23.84 -14.80
N THR A 435 -2.16 23.91 -14.97
CA THR A 435 -1.41 25.18 -14.96
C THR A 435 -1.49 25.94 -16.29
N VAL A 436 -1.89 25.26 -17.38
CA VAL A 436 -1.99 25.85 -18.74
C VAL A 436 -3.35 25.55 -19.37
N ARG A 437 -3.71 24.27 -19.47
CA ARG A 437 -4.97 23.79 -20.08
C ARG A 437 -6.14 23.89 -19.09
N HIS A 438 -6.45 25.10 -18.65
CA HIS A 438 -7.48 25.33 -17.63
C HIS A 438 -8.89 24.83 -18.02
N ASP A 439 -9.15 24.65 -19.33
CA ASP A 439 -10.35 23.99 -19.86
C ASP A 439 -10.51 22.52 -19.42
N LEU A 440 -9.41 21.90 -18.97
CA LEU A 440 -9.37 20.53 -18.48
C LEU A 440 -9.56 20.44 -16.95
N ALA A 441 -9.79 21.55 -16.25
CA ALA A 441 -9.98 21.55 -14.80
C ALA A 441 -11.12 20.62 -14.36
N ARG A 442 -10.92 19.96 -13.22
CA ARG A 442 -11.89 19.02 -12.63
C ARG A 442 -11.96 19.22 -11.12
N ARG A 443 -13.08 18.84 -10.52
CA ARG A 443 -13.29 18.83 -9.08
C ARG A 443 -13.92 17.51 -8.68
N LEU A 444 -13.34 16.84 -7.70
CA LEU A 444 -13.88 15.63 -7.08
C LEU A 444 -14.47 16.00 -5.72
N ARG A 445 -15.72 15.61 -5.47
CA ARG A 445 -16.33 15.72 -4.13
C ARG A 445 -15.89 14.58 -3.24
N LEU A 446 -15.58 14.88 -1.99
CA LEU A 446 -15.24 13.90 -0.95
C LEU A 446 -16.36 13.93 0.10
N THR A 447 -16.98 12.78 0.33
CA THR A 447 -18.02 12.62 1.34
C THR A 447 -17.60 11.52 2.31
N LEU A 448 -17.35 11.88 3.58
CA LEU A 448 -16.87 10.98 4.61
C LEU A 448 -17.91 10.83 5.73
N LYS A 449 -18.38 9.60 5.94
CA LYS A 449 -19.24 9.21 7.07
C LYS A 449 -18.36 8.69 8.21
N VAL A 450 -18.21 9.49 9.26
CA VAL A 450 -17.57 9.09 10.52
C VAL A 450 -18.64 8.48 11.42
N LEU A 451 -18.53 7.17 11.63
CA LEU A 451 -19.49 6.38 12.40
C LEU A 451 -19.40 6.71 13.90
N PRO A 452 -20.51 6.58 14.65
CA PRO A 452 -20.58 6.87 16.10
C PRO A 452 -19.99 5.76 16.97
N ALA A 453 -18.83 5.27 16.58
CA ALA A 453 -18.03 4.29 17.30
C ALA A 453 -16.55 4.57 17.02
N SER A 454 -15.68 4.24 17.96
CA SER A 454 -14.23 4.46 17.82
C SER A 454 -13.52 3.12 17.63
N LEU A 455 -12.54 3.06 16.73
CA LEU A 455 -11.65 1.91 16.63
C LEU A 455 -11.00 1.68 18.01
N PRO A 456 -11.01 0.46 18.56
CA PRO A 456 -10.50 0.20 19.90
C PRO A 456 -9.05 0.64 20.05
N ALA A 457 -8.79 1.41 21.11
CA ALA A 457 -7.44 1.68 21.56
C ALA A 457 -6.88 0.44 22.28
N GLY A 458 -5.57 0.23 22.21
CA GLY A 458 -4.91 -0.87 22.91
C GLY A 458 -3.66 -1.34 22.19
N PRO A 459 -2.89 -2.23 22.85
CA PRO A 459 -1.62 -2.69 22.33
C PRO A 459 -1.77 -3.72 21.20
N TYR A 460 -2.98 -4.20 20.94
CA TYR A 460 -3.20 -5.30 20.01
C TYR A 460 -3.55 -4.83 18.59
N PRO A 461 -3.08 -5.52 17.55
CA PRO A 461 -1.96 -6.47 17.66
C PRO A 461 -0.67 -5.72 18.00
N TYR A 462 0.25 -6.37 18.71
CA TYR A 462 1.60 -5.83 18.89
C TYR A 462 2.29 -5.78 17.52
N SER A 463 2.79 -4.61 17.10
CA SER A 463 3.46 -4.41 15.82
C SER A 463 4.96 -4.29 16.03
N CYS A 464 5.70 -5.30 15.56
CA CYS A 464 7.15 -5.45 15.73
C CYS A 464 7.90 -5.24 14.43
N ASN A 465 8.63 -4.13 14.34
CA ASN A 465 9.40 -3.76 13.15
C ASN A 465 10.78 -3.31 13.63
N TRP A 466 11.84 -3.96 13.14
CA TRP A 466 13.20 -3.54 13.46
C TRP A 466 13.46 -2.20 12.79
N ALA A 467 14.07 -1.26 13.49
CA ALA A 467 14.38 0.07 12.98
C ALA A 467 15.76 0.50 13.48
N SER A 468 16.56 1.11 12.60
CA SER A 468 17.86 1.68 12.94
C SER A 468 17.86 3.18 12.69
N TYR A 469 17.71 3.99 13.74
CA TYR A 469 17.66 5.45 13.61
C TYR A 469 19.00 6.10 13.29
N SER A 470 20.10 5.35 13.43
CA SER A 470 21.44 5.76 13.01
C SER A 470 21.80 5.30 11.60
N ALA A 471 20.90 4.61 10.89
CA ALA A 471 21.12 4.24 9.49
C ALA A 471 21.04 5.50 8.59
N PRO A 472 21.77 5.55 7.47
CA PRO A 472 21.74 6.68 6.53
C PRO A 472 20.33 7.05 6.01
N THR A 473 19.40 6.10 6.04
CA THR A 473 18.00 6.28 5.64
C THR A 473 17.18 7.08 6.66
N SER A 474 17.66 7.24 7.89
CA SER A 474 16.88 7.84 9.00
C SER A 474 17.68 8.77 9.90
N ASP A 475 19.01 8.74 9.86
CA ASP A 475 19.92 9.54 10.69
C ASP A 475 19.70 11.05 10.57
N ARG A 476 19.23 11.51 9.40
CA ARG A 476 18.92 12.91 9.14
C ARG A 476 17.66 13.38 9.88
N TYR A 477 16.68 12.51 10.09
CA TYR A 477 15.36 12.85 10.65
C TYR A 477 14.81 11.77 11.61
N PRO A 478 15.54 11.37 12.66
CA PRO A 478 15.15 10.26 13.54
C PRO A 478 13.80 10.52 14.23
N GLU A 479 13.54 11.75 14.67
CA GLU A 479 12.26 12.10 15.31
C GLU A 479 11.06 12.00 14.35
N ARG A 480 11.25 12.29 13.06
CA ARG A 480 10.19 12.09 12.06
C ARG A 480 9.93 10.60 11.81
N CYS A 481 10.97 9.76 11.91
CA CYS A 481 10.81 8.31 11.86
C CYS A 481 10.09 7.75 13.10
N HIS A 482 10.28 8.36 14.29
CA HIS A 482 9.49 8.03 15.48
C HIS A 482 8.01 8.39 15.30
N GLU A 483 7.73 9.59 14.77
CA GLU A 483 6.35 10.04 14.47
C GLU A 483 5.67 9.13 13.45
N ASP A 484 6.36 8.75 12.38
CA ASP A 484 5.83 7.86 11.35
C ASP A 484 5.46 6.47 11.92
N GLN A 485 6.35 5.87 12.72
CA GLN A 485 6.08 4.58 13.37
C GLN A 485 4.89 4.64 14.34
N LYS A 486 4.75 5.71 15.13
CA LYS A 486 3.57 5.91 15.99
C LYS A 486 2.28 5.98 15.18
N ARG A 487 2.31 6.67 14.03
CA ARG A 487 1.17 6.78 13.12
C ARG A 487 0.85 5.47 12.39
N HIS A 488 1.80 4.52 12.35
CA HIS A 488 1.62 3.16 11.87
C HIS A 488 1.40 2.14 12.99
N PHE A 489 1.09 2.61 14.21
CA PHE A 489 0.80 1.80 15.39
C PHE A 489 1.93 0.84 15.81
N THR A 490 3.19 1.13 15.47
CA THR A 490 4.34 0.41 16.01
C THR A 490 4.39 0.60 17.51
N ASN A 491 4.45 -0.52 18.24
CA ASN A 491 4.45 -0.53 19.71
C ASN A 491 5.33 -1.64 20.31
N VAL A 492 6.18 -2.27 19.50
CA VAL A 492 7.26 -3.13 19.96
C VAL A 492 8.57 -2.51 19.48
N HIS A 493 9.47 -2.22 20.43
CA HIS A 493 10.68 -1.45 20.18
C HIS A 493 11.91 -2.32 20.47
N ILE A 494 12.69 -2.63 19.44
CA ILE A 494 13.95 -3.35 19.59
C ILE A 494 15.03 -2.36 20.04
N VAL A 495 15.38 -2.39 21.33
CA VAL A 495 16.38 -1.52 21.93
C VAL A 495 17.78 -2.09 21.67
N PRO A 496 18.69 -1.38 20.98
CA PRO A 496 20.03 -1.88 20.70
C PRO A 496 20.83 -2.20 21.97
N PHE A 497 21.73 -3.18 21.90
CA PHE A 497 22.57 -3.63 23.03
C PHE A 497 23.18 -2.47 23.84
N GLY A 498 23.86 -1.55 23.15
CA GLY A 498 24.52 -0.38 23.75
C GLY A 498 23.57 0.72 24.25
N GLU A 499 22.26 0.51 24.21
CA GLU A 499 21.24 1.42 24.73
C GLU A 499 20.40 0.80 25.86
N THR A 500 20.63 -0.48 26.18
CA THR A 500 19.98 -1.18 27.30
C THR A 500 20.56 -0.83 28.67
N GLY A 501 21.69 -0.11 28.70
CA GLY A 501 22.48 0.19 29.91
C GLY A 501 23.53 -0.88 30.25
N ILE A 502 23.54 -2.03 29.56
CA ILE A 502 24.54 -3.09 29.80
C ILE A 502 25.99 -2.65 29.52
N ASP A 503 26.20 -1.73 28.57
CA ASP A 503 27.51 -1.16 28.21
C ASP A 503 28.12 -0.30 29.33
N THR A 504 27.31 0.09 30.31
CA THR A 504 27.72 0.92 31.46
C THR A 504 28.13 0.09 32.68
N LEU A 505 27.86 -1.21 32.69
CA LEU A 505 28.27 -2.09 33.77
C LEU A 505 29.79 -2.10 33.95
N ARG A 506 30.21 -2.11 35.22
CA ARG A 506 31.62 -2.19 35.62
C ARG A 506 31.77 -3.29 36.65
N PHE A 507 32.91 -3.98 36.58
CA PHE A 507 33.23 -5.10 37.46
C PHE A 507 34.59 -4.85 38.13
N GLY A 508 34.69 -5.20 39.41
CA GLY A 508 35.94 -5.13 40.16
C GLY A 508 36.87 -6.30 39.85
N ASP A 509 38.06 -6.30 40.44
CA ASP A 509 39.05 -7.38 40.26
C ASP A 509 38.55 -8.74 40.79
N ASP A 510 37.57 -8.75 41.70
CA ASP A 510 36.90 -9.96 42.19
C ASP A 510 35.74 -10.42 41.29
N GLY A 511 35.55 -9.75 40.15
CA GLY A 511 34.52 -10.04 39.16
C GLY A 511 33.12 -9.57 39.57
N LYS A 512 32.93 -8.91 40.71
CA LYS A 512 31.60 -8.43 41.14
C LYS A 512 31.25 -7.09 40.51
N SER A 513 29.96 -6.88 40.25
CA SER A 513 29.46 -5.57 39.82
C SER A 513 29.74 -4.49 40.88
N VAL A 514 30.28 -3.35 40.44
CA VAL A 514 30.66 -2.23 41.34
C VAL A 514 29.69 -1.05 41.28
N ALA A 515 28.78 -1.02 40.31
CA ALA A 515 27.79 0.04 40.12
C ALA A 515 26.56 -0.50 39.36
N PRO A 516 25.36 0.06 39.62
CA PRO A 516 24.17 -0.28 38.85
C PRO A 516 24.31 0.21 37.39
N PRO A 517 23.55 -0.39 36.44
CA PRO A 517 23.47 0.12 35.08
C PRO A 517 22.92 1.55 35.03
N ASP A 518 23.43 2.36 34.11
CA ASP A 518 22.84 3.65 33.73
C ASP A 518 21.80 3.44 32.61
N PHE A 519 20.56 3.83 32.89
CA PHE A 519 19.42 3.66 32.00
C PHE A 519 19.08 4.92 31.20
N ALA A 520 19.89 5.98 31.21
CA ALA A 520 19.57 7.24 30.54
C ALA A 520 19.27 7.10 29.03
N LYS A 521 19.90 6.13 28.35
CA LYS A 521 19.59 5.84 26.93
C LYS A 521 18.24 5.14 26.78
N LEU A 522 17.95 4.14 27.62
CA LEU A 522 16.66 3.46 27.67
C LEU A 522 15.52 4.41 28.04
N ASP A 523 15.77 5.35 28.97
CA ASP A 523 14.82 6.40 29.36
C ASP A 523 14.38 7.23 28.15
N ARG A 524 15.27 7.56 27.20
CA ARG A 524 14.88 8.27 25.97
C ARG A 524 13.93 7.47 25.09
N TRP A 525 14.05 6.15 25.05
CA TRP A 525 13.09 5.30 24.34
C TRP A 525 11.72 5.30 25.03
N ILE A 526 11.71 5.25 26.37
CA ILE A 526 10.48 5.30 27.17
C ILE A 526 9.80 6.68 27.06
N GLU A 527 10.56 7.76 27.06
CA GLU A 527 10.05 9.13 26.87
C GLU A 527 9.51 9.32 25.45
N THR A 528 10.19 8.78 24.44
CA THR A 528 9.75 8.89 23.04
C THR A 528 8.46 8.12 22.80
N PHE A 529 8.35 6.86 23.22
CA PHE A 529 7.22 5.99 22.84
C PHE A 529 6.14 5.83 23.92
N GLY A 530 6.45 6.17 25.17
CA GLY A 530 5.53 6.08 26.31
C GLY A 530 5.50 4.70 26.97
N THR A 531 4.64 4.53 27.98
CA THR A 531 4.60 3.30 28.80
C THR A 531 3.36 2.45 28.56
N GLN A 532 2.27 3.05 28.09
CA GLN A 532 0.99 2.36 27.94
C GLN A 532 0.93 1.57 26.63
N GLY A 533 0.79 0.25 26.74
CA GLY A 533 0.62 -0.64 25.60
C GLY A 533 1.86 -0.74 24.69
N GLN A 534 3.04 -0.48 25.25
CA GLN A 534 4.34 -0.57 24.59
C GLN A 534 5.09 -1.81 25.09
N LEU A 535 5.90 -2.43 24.24
CA LEU A 535 6.80 -3.52 24.59
C LEU A 535 8.24 -3.15 24.20
N TYR A 536 9.16 -3.14 25.17
CA TYR A 536 10.58 -2.88 24.93
C TYR A 536 11.38 -4.19 24.90
N VAL A 537 11.90 -4.55 23.73
CA VAL A 537 12.70 -5.76 23.54
C VAL A 537 14.17 -5.39 23.62
N LEU A 538 14.84 -5.85 24.67
CA LEU A 538 16.24 -5.52 24.98
C LEU A 538 17.16 -6.42 24.15
N GLY A 539 17.93 -5.83 23.24
CA GLY A 539 18.89 -6.54 22.38
C GLY A 539 20.10 -7.02 23.16
N THR A 540 19.97 -8.12 23.90
CA THR A 540 20.99 -8.64 24.83
C THR A 540 21.38 -10.08 24.47
N PHE A 541 21.84 -10.28 23.24
CA PHE A 541 22.19 -11.62 22.78
C PHE A 541 23.22 -12.27 23.71
N TYR A 542 23.00 -13.53 24.06
CA TYR A 542 23.79 -14.26 25.06
C TYR A 542 25.29 -14.25 24.74
N GLU A 543 25.63 -14.36 23.45
CA GLU A 543 27.00 -14.33 22.94
C GLU A 543 27.71 -12.98 23.14
N TRP A 544 26.98 -11.89 23.32
CA TRP A 544 27.53 -10.55 23.53
C TRP A 544 27.61 -10.18 25.02
N LEU A 545 27.13 -11.05 25.91
CA LEU A 545 27.20 -10.79 27.34
C LEU A 545 28.66 -10.78 27.82
N PRO A 546 29.02 -9.84 28.73
CA PRO A 546 30.25 -9.91 29.49
C PRO A 546 30.44 -11.27 30.18
N LYS A 547 31.69 -11.73 30.30
CA LYS A 547 32.01 -12.99 30.99
C LYS A 547 31.59 -12.96 32.46
N GLU A 548 31.63 -11.79 33.07
CA GLU A 548 31.21 -11.52 34.45
C GLU A 548 29.70 -11.71 34.66
N LEU A 549 28.90 -11.74 33.59
CA LEU A 549 27.48 -12.09 33.59
C LEU A 549 27.21 -13.53 33.13
N GLY A 550 28.26 -14.33 32.90
CA GLY A 550 28.15 -15.71 32.40
C GLY A 550 28.31 -15.85 30.88
N GLY A 551 28.63 -14.77 30.16
CA GLY A 551 28.96 -14.81 28.73
C GLY A 551 30.08 -15.80 28.44
N GLY A 552 29.93 -16.58 27.36
CA GLY A 552 30.89 -17.64 26.99
C GLY A 552 30.63 -19.02 27.62
N GLY A 553 29.60 -19.18 28.46
CA GLY A 553 29.14 -20.50 28.94
C GLY A 553 29.71 -20.97 30.27
N GLU A 554 30.58 -20.19 30.91
CA GLU A 554 31.14 -20.46 32.24
C GLU A 554 30.47 -19.55 33.27
N TRP A 555 29.82 -20.13 34.29
CA TRP A 555 29.03 -19.38 35.27
C TRP A 555 29.07 -20.03 36.65
N GLY A 556 29.87 -19.46 37.56
CA GLY A 556 29.91 -19.80 38.99
C GLY A 556 28.97 -18.90 39.82
N GLU A 557 29.14 -18.94 41.15
CA GLU A 557 28.30 -18.15 42.08
C GLU A 557 28.36 -16.63 41.78
N THR A 558 29.56 -16.11 41.46
CA THR A 558 29.74 -14.68 41.15
C THR A 558 28.99 -14.27 39.88
N GLN A 559 29.12 -15.01 38.78
CA GLN A 559 28.44 -14.71 37.52
C GLN A 559 26.92 -14.78 37.68
N GLN A 560 26.42 -15.81 38.38
CA GLN A 560 24.99 -15.95 38.69
C GLN A 560 24.47 -14.77 39.51
N ALA A 561 25.21 -14.36 40.54
CA ALA A 561 24.83 -13.23 41.38
C ALA A 561 24.82 -11.90 40.59
N ASN A 562 25.83 -11.66 39.74
CA ASN A 562 25.89 -10.48 38.89
C ASN A 562 24.73 -10.44 37.88
N PHE A 563 24.46 -11.55 37.20
CA PHE A 563 23.35 -11.67 36.25
C PHE A 563 22.01 -11.41 36.97
N ALA A 564 21.81 -12.02 38.14
CA ALA A 564 20.60 -11.84 38.91
C ALA A 564 20.38 -10.39 39.37
N GLU A 565 21.44 -9.70 39.80
CA GLU A 565 21.33 -8.28 40.17
C GLU A 565 21.04 -7.40 38.96
N TRP A 566 21.66 -7.67 37.82
CA TRP A 566 21.42 -6.92 36.58
C TRP A 566 19.97 -7.03 36.10
N VAL A 567 19.43 -8.23 35.93
CA VAL A 567 18.05 -8.41 35.43
C VAL A 567 17.00 -7.90 36.41
N ARG A 568 17.28 -7.97 37.72
CA ARG A 568 16.40 -7.37 38.75
C ARG A 568 16.49 -5.85 38.77
N ALA A 569 17.67 -5.26 38.50
CA ALA A 569 17.82 -3.82 38.35
C ALA A 569 17.00 -3.29 37.15
N VAL A 570 17.03 -4.01 36.03
CA VAL A 570 16.19 -3.70 34.86
C VAL A 570 14.70 -3.79 35.20
N ARG A 571 14.25 -4.86 35.86
CA ARG A 571 12.85 -4.98 36.32
C ARG A 571 12.43 -3.81 37.20
N ARG A 572 13.23 -3.48 38.23
CA ARG A 572 12.95 -2.35 39.13
C ARG A 572 12.86 -1.02 38.38
N HIS A 573 13.69 -0.84 37.35
CA HIS A 573 13.64 0.35 36.51
C HIS A 573 12.31 0.46 35.73
N PHE A 574 11.88 -0.60 35.05
CA PHE A 574 10.58 -0.63 34.36
C PHE A 574 9.39 -0.47 35.34
N GLU A 575 9.43 -1.13 36.51
CA GLU A 575 8.41 -0.98 37.55
C GLU A 575 8.31 0.46 38.06
N ALA A 576 9.45 1.16 38.21
CA ALA A 576 9.47 2.57 38.59
C ALA A 576 8.84 3.50 37.53
N LYS A 577 8.75 3.05 36.27
CA LYS A 577 8.04 3.73 35.18
C LYS A 577 6.57 3.29 35.05
N GLY A 578 6.08 2.44 35.94
CA GLY A 578 4.71 1.91 35.93
C GLY A 578 4.49 0.79 34.91
N MET A 579 5.56 0.12 34.49
CA MET A 579 5.54 -0.99 33.54
C MET A 579 5.72 -2.34 34.27
N SER A 580 5.24 -3.42 33.67
CA SER A 580 5.29 -4.77 34.22
C SER A 580 6.28 -5.65 33.47
N THR A 581 6.51 -6.88 33.96
CA THR A 581 7.28 -7.90 33.25
C THR A 581 6.66 -8.32 31.91
N ARG A 582 5.44 -7.87 31.57
CA ARG A 582 4.82 -8.08 30.26
C ARG A 582 5.18 -7.02 29.21
N ASP A 583 5.78 -5.92 29.65
CA ASP A 583 6.04 -4.72 28.84
C ASP A 583 7.52 -4.57 28.46
N PHE A 584 8.37 -5.53 28.85
CA PHE A 584 9.72 -5.69 28.32
C PHE A 584 10.08 -7.16 28.14
N ALA A 585 11.01 -7.46 27.24
CA ALA A 585 11.51 -8.81 26.98
C ALA A 585 13.00 -8.82 26.63
N TRP A 586 13.68 -9.93 26.89
CA TRP A 586 15.08 -10.15 26.56
C TRP A 586 15.23 -10.84 25.22
N TYR A 587 15.96 -10.24 24.29
CA TYR A 587 16.27 -10.85 23.00
C TYR A 587 17.53 -11.70 23.15
N ALA A 588 17.34 -12.97 23.51
CA ALA A 588 18.43 -13.85 23.92
C ALA A 588 19.33 -14.29 22.76
N MET A 589 18.76 -14.48 21.56
CA MET A 589 19.49 -14.79 20.33
C MET A 589 18.58 -14.51 19.13
N ASP A 590 19.18 -14.07 18.02
CA ASP A 590 18.47 -13.92 16.76
C ASP A 590 18.45 -15.25 15.98
N GLU A 591 17.26 -15.67 15.56
CA GLU A 591 17.00 -16.85 14.72
C GLU A 591 17.78 -18.13 15.12
N PRO A 592 17.73 -18.61 16.40
CA PRO A 592 18.43 -19.80 16.87
C PRO A 592 17.78 -21.10 16.34
N CYS A 593 17.95 -21.35 15.05
CA CYS A 593 17.23 -22.38 14.32
C CYS A 593 17.90 -23.77 14.29
N THR A 594 19.12 -23.90 14.83
CA THR A 594 19.85 -25.16 14.98
C THR A 594 19.93 -25.57 16.46
N VAL A 595 20.13 -26.87 16.75
CA VAL A 595 20.37 -27.34 18.12
C VAL A 595 21.54 -26.63 18.80
N GLU A 596 22.60 -26.29 18.07
CA GLU A 596 23.74 -25.56 18.62
C GLU A 596 23.35 -24.14 19.05
N ASN A 597 22.71 -23.38 18.17
CA ASN A 597 22.30 -22.00 18.46
C ASN A 597 21.24 -21.94 19.57
N ALA A 598 20.33 -22.92 19.62
CA ALA A 598 19.33 -23.05 20.69
C ALA A 598 19.97 -23.13 22.09
N GLN A 599 21.20 -23.63 22.22
CA GLN A 599 21.90 -23.69 23.51
C GLN A 599 22.14 -22.31 24.12
N ASN A 600 22.33 -21.26 23.31
CA ASN A 600 22.51 -19.90 23.81
C ASN A 600 21.23 -19.39 24.47
N VAL A 601 20.06 -19.66 23.87
CA VAL A 601 18.76 -19.37 24.49
C VAL A 601 18.57 -20.17 25.77
N VAL A 602 18.91 -21.45 25.77
CA VAL A 602 18.81 -22.31 26.96
C VAL A 602 19.70 -21.80 28.10
N ARG A 603 20.93 -21.38 27.80
CA ARG A 603 21.88 -20.85 28.81
C ARG A 603 21.37 -19.53 29.39
N PHE A 604 20.96 -18.59 28.54
CA PHE A 604 20.33 -17.34 28.98
C PHE A 604 19.08 -17.60 29.82
N GLY A 605 18.21 -18.49 29.32
CA GLY A 605 16.96 -18.87 29.96
C GLY A 605 17.15 -19.49 31.35
N LYS A 606 18.16 -20.35 31.54
CA LYS A 606 18.49 -20.93 32.85
C LYS A 606 18.94 -19.86 33.85
N LEU A 607 19.81 -18.94 33.43
CA LEU A 607 20.25 -17.81 34.25
C LEU A 607 19.06 -16.92 34.64
N LEU A 608 18.20 -16.58 33.67
CA LEU A 608 17.02 -15.75 33.91
C LEU A 608 16.02 -16.45 34.82
N GLN A 609 15.71 -17.73 34.59
CA GLN A 609 14.76 -18.49 35.41
C GLN A 609 15.23 -18.61 36.87
N ALA A 610 16.53 -18.76 37.11
CA ALA A 610 17.10 -18.78 38.45
C ALA A 610 17.07 -17.40 39.13
N ALA A 611 17.21 -16.32 38.36
CA ALA A 611 17.23 -14.95 38.87
C ALA A 611 15.82 -14.37 39.09
N ASP A 612 14.96 -14.47 38.09
CA ASP A 612 13.61 -13.92 38.00
C ASP A 612 12.79 -14.60 36.87
N PRO A 613 11.99 -15.65 37.18
CA PRO A 613 11.29 -16.46 36.18
C PRO A 613 10.07 -15.77 35.55
N GLU A 614 9.64 -14.61 36.04
CA GLU A 614 8.47 -13.89 35.49
C GLU A 614 8.82 -13.05 34.25
N GLN A 615 10.10 -12.79 34.00
CA GLN A 615 10.55 -11.97 32.89
C GLN A 615 10.47 -12.70 31.55
N GLN A 616 10.36 -11.95 30.46
CA GLN A 616 10.11 -12.51 29.14
C GLN A 616 11.39 -12.80 28.33
N VAL A 617 11.42 -13.94 27.65
CA VAL A 617 12.45 -14.28 26.66
C VAL A 617 11.81 -14.26 25.28
N PHE A 618 12.32 -13.36 24.43
CA PHE A 618 11.90 -13.11 23.06
C PHE A 618 12.81 -13.88 22.09
N VAL A 619 12.21 -14.69 21.20
CA VAL A 619 12.96 -15.49 20.22
C VAL A 619 12.27 -15.46 18.85
N THR A 620 13.01 -15.01 17.83
CA THR A 620 12.65 -15.14 16.41
C THR A 620 12.99 -16.54 15.90
N VAL A 621 12.14 -17.16 15.09
CA VAL A 621 12.46 -18.43 14.39
C VAL A 621 11.92 -18.42 12.97
N TYR A 622 12.68 -18.95 12.01
CA TYR A 622 12.24 -19.08 10.62
C TYR A 622 11.96 -20.54 10.23
N ASN A 623 11.46 -20.76 9.02
CA ASN A 623 10.89 -22.04 8.58
C ASN A 623 11.84 -23.24 8.67
N ALA A 624 13.16 -23.03 8.60
CA ALA A 624 14.13 -24.13 8.67
C ALA A 624 14.53 -24.50 10.12
N VAL A 625 13.82 -24.01 11.13
CA VAL A 625 14.09 -24.37 12.53
C VAL A 625 13.97 -25.87 12.76
N GLU A 626 15.00 -26.46 13.37
CA GLU A 626 14.98 -27.86 13.77
C GLU A 626 13.95 -28.10 14.88
N ILE A 627 13.16 -29.17 14.77
CA ILE A 627 12.18 -29.56 15.81
C ILE A 627 12.85 -29.74 17.17
N GLU A 628 14.06 -30.30 17.20
CA GLU A 628 14.81 -30.50 18.45
C GLU A 628 15.30 -29.17 19.05
N ALA A 629 15.66 -28.19 18.22
CA ALA A 629 15.98 -26.84 18.69
C ALA A 629 14.78 -26.20 19.41
N LEU A 630 13.57 -26.31 18.83
CA LEU A 630 12.33 -25.84 19.47
C LEU A 630 12.09 -26.53 20.82
N ARG A 631 12.24 -27.87 20.88
CA ARG A 631 12.04 -28.65 22.10
C ARG A 631 12.97 -28.22 23.23
N GLN A 632 14.23 -27.92 22.92
CA GLN A 632 15.21 -27.49 23.92
C GLN A 632 14.91 -26.10 24.49
N MET A 633 14.42 -25.18 23.65
CA MET A 633 14.10 -23.81 24.04
C MET A 633 12.75 -23.70 24.77
N LEU A 634 11.81 -24.61 24.52
CA LEU A 634 10.43 -24.55 25.01
C LEU A 634 10.27 -24.24 26.52
N PRO A 635 11.09 -24.80 27.45
CA PRO A 635 10.95 -24.50 28.87
C PRO A 635 11.33 -23.07 29.27
N TYR A 636 12.05 -22.34 28.41
CA TYR A 636 12.67 -21.06 28.73
C TYR A 636 12.12 -19.89 27.93
N VAL A 637 11.38 -20.15 26.84
CA VAL A 637 10.80 -19.12 25.96
C VAL A 637 9.33 -18.94 26.27
N ASN A 638 8.93 -17.71 26.57
CA ASN A 638 7.55 -17.33 26.86
C ASN A 638 7.01 -16.22 25.92
N LEU A 639 7.84 -15.75 24.98
CA LEU A 639 7.43 -14.90 23.86
C LEU A 639 8.08 -15.39 22.57
N TRP A 640 7.31 -16.14 21.78
CA TRP A 640 7.72 -16.66 20.49
C TRP A 640 7.40 -15.69 19.36
N VAL A 641 8.33 -15.56 18.41
CA VAL A 641 8.16 -14.73 17.21
C VAL A 641 8.44 -15.55 15.95
N PRO A 642 7.59 -16.57 15.67
CA PRO A 642 7.77 -17.46 14.53
C PRO A 642 7.47 -16.82 13.18
N ALA A 643 8.19 -17.28 12.16
CA ALA A 643 7.83 -17.05 10.80
C ALA A 643 6.44 -17.60 10.49
N MET A 644 5.68 -16.92 9.62
CA MET A 644 4.37 -17.43 9.20
C MET A 644 4.44 -18.77 8.48
N GLY A 645 5.64 -19.18 8.06
CA GLY A 645 5.89 -20.39 7.28
C GLY A 645 6.30 -21.65 8.02
N LEU A 646 6.14 -21.69 9.34
CA LEU A 646 6.40 -22.92 10.09
C LEU A 646 5.43 -24.05 9.67
N SER A 647 5.95 -25.28 9.61
CA SER A 647 5.16 -26.50 9.44
C SER A 647 4.18 -26.72 10.60
N ASP A 648 3.18 -27.56 10.40
CA ASP A 648 2.19 -27.87 11.45
C ASP A 648 2.83 -28.41 12.74
N GLU A 649 3.86 -29.26 12.62
CA GLU A 649 4.57 -29.80 13.80
C GLU A 649 5.37 -28.70 14.53
N GLN A 650 6.13 -27.89 13.79
CA GLN A 650 6.87 -26.76 14.37
C GLN A 650 5.92 -25.77 15.04
N ARG A 651 4.81 -25.43 14.38
CA ARG A 651 3.79 -24.52 14.89
C ARG A 651 3.10 -25.09 16.11
N ALA A 652 2.80 -26.40 16.14
CA ALA A 652 2.22 -27.04 17.32
C ALA A 652 3.12 -26.92 18.54
N LEU A 653 4.45 -27.01 18.39
CA LEU A 653 5.41 -26.80 19.47
C LEU A 653 5.44 -25.35 19.94
N VAL A 654 5.57 -24.39 19.02
CA VAL A 654 5.55 -22.96 19.35
C VAL A 654 4.23 -22.53 20.00
N CYS A 655 3.12 -23.15 19.59
CA CYS A 655 1.79 -22.92 20.14
C CYS A 655 1.48 -23.75 21.38
N SER A 656 2.39 -24.62 21.82
CA SER A 656 2.19 -25.40 23.04
C SER A 656 2.32 -24.50 24.28
N GLY A 657 1.40 -24.67 25.23
CA GLY A 657 1.40 -23.91 26.49
C GLY A 657 0.83 -22.49 26.37
N GLN A 658 1.30 -21.60 27.26
CA GLN A 658 0.75 -20.26 27.49
C GLN A 658 1.64 -19.13 26.97
N ALA A 659 2.69 -19.45 26.19
CA ALA A 659 3.58 -18.45 25.63
C ALA A 659 2.82 -17.46 24.72
N ARG A 660 3.23 -16.20 24.77
CA ARG A 660 2.78 -15.17 23.83
C ARG A 660 3.41 -15.44 22.47
N ARG A 661 2.70 -15.08 21.40
CA ARG A 661 3.13 -15.33 20.03
C ARG A 661 2.91 -14.11 19.16
N PHE A 662 3.97 -13.67 18.48
CA PHE A 662 3.89 -12.70 17.38
C PHE A 662 4.30 -13.37 16.07
N SER A 663 3.92 -12.81 14.92
CA SER A 663 4.50 -13.27 13.66
C SER A 663 5.80 -12.56 13.32
N TYR A 664 6.54 -13.18 12.41
CA TYR A 664 7.72 -12.60 11.78
C TYR A 664 7.72 -12.92 10.29
N SER A 665 8.18 -11.98 9.49
CA SER A 665 8.31 -12.13 8.05
C SER A 665 9.54 -11.36 7.56
N VAL A 666 10.29 -11.88 6.60
CA VAL A 666 11.40 -11.15 5.96
C VAL A 666 10.92 -10.72 4.58
N LEU A 667 10.62 -9.43 4.42
CA LEU A 667 9.90 -8.90 3.26
C LEU A 667 10.74 -7.83 2.55
N GLY A 668 10.91 -7.98 1.24
CA GLY A 668 11.64 -7.03 0.39
C GLY A 668 10.72 -6.12 -0.43
N ARG A 669 11.33 -5.28 -1.28
CA ARG A 669 10.61 -4.36 -2.18
C ARG A 669 9.62 -5.05 -3.12
N SER A 670 9.96 -6.25 -3.61
CA SER A 670 9.10 -7.05 -4.48
C SER A 670 7.94 -7.77 -3.75
N SER A 671 7.89 -7.70 -2.42
CA SER A 671 6.82 -8.35 -1.65
C SER A 671 5.49 -7.63 -1.85
N SER A 672 4.41 -8.40 -1.97
CA SER A 672 3.08 -7.86 -2.24
C SER A 672 2.57 -7.03 -1.05
N ALA A 673 2.20 -5.76 -1.29
CA ALA A 673 1.60 -4.92 -0.26
C ALA A 673 0.33 -5.58 0.35
N TYR A 674 -0.55 -6.14 -0.49
CA TYR A 674 -1.76 -6.80 -0.01
C TYR A 674 -1.47 -8.12 0.71
N TRP A 675 -0.82 -9.07 0.03
CA TRP A 675 -0.65 -10.42 0.57
C TRP A 675 0.39 -10.46 1.68
N SER A 676 1.55 -9.81 1.52
CA SER A 676 2.65 -9.95 2.48
C SER A 676 2.51 -9.02 3.69
N TYR A 677 2.02 -7.78 3.51
CA TYR A 677 1.93 -6.80 4.59
C TYR A 677 0.53 -6.71 5.20
N ARG A 678 -0.52 -6.45 4.39
CA ARG A 678 -1.87 -6.23 4.92
C ARG A 678 -2.47 -7.49 5.56
N LEU A 679 -2.40 -8.64 4.88
CA LEU A 679 -3.06 -9.86 5.37
C LEU A 679 -2.37 -10.53 6.56
N GLU A 680 -1.17 -10.07 6.93
CA GLU A 680 -0.45 -10.58 8.10
C GLU A 680 -1.30 -10.46 9.39
N GLY A 681 -2.07 -9.38 9.53
CA GLY A 681 -3.01 -9.20 10.65
C GLY A 681 -4.10 -10.27 10.70
N LEU A 682 -4.71 -10.61 9.55
CA LEU A 682 -5.75 -11.66 9.51
C LEU A 682 -5.15 -13.05 9.70
N ARG A 683 -3.92 -13.31 9.21
CA ARG A 683 -3.18 -14.55 9.51
C ARG A 683 -2.89 -14.69 11.01
N ALA A 684 -2.47 -13.61 11.68
CA ALA A 684 -2.25 -13.64 13.12
C ALA A 684 -3.54 -13.99 13.88
N LEU A 685 -4.69 -13.44 13.49
CA LEU A 685 -5.98 -13.83 14.08
C LEU A 685 -6.36 -15.29 13.80
N HIS A 686 -6.00 -15.81 12.63
CA HIS A 686 -6.22 -17.21 12.28
C HIS A 686 -5.43 -18.15 13.21
N TYR A 687 -4.18 -17.82 13.51
CA TYR A 687 -3.30 -18.62 14.38
C TYR A 687 -3.37 -18.26 15.87
N GLY A 688 -4.19 -17.28 16.26
CA GLY A 688 -4.32 -16.85 17.66
C GLY A 688 -3.11 -16.06 18.19
N TYR A 689 -2.39 -15.36 17.32
CA TYR A 689 -1.22 -14.56 17.69
C TYR A 689 -1.64 -13.17 18.23
N GLU A 690 -0.88 -12.68 19.20
CA GLU A 690 -1.08 -11.38 19.85
C GLU A 690 -0.44 -10.21 19.08
N GLY A 691 0.45 -10.52 18.13
CA GLY A 691 1.23 -9.53 17.40
C GLY A 691 1.67 -10.00 16.03
N ILE A 692 2.15 -9.06 15.23
CA ILE A 692 2.70 -9.27 13.90
C ILE A 692 4.00 -8.49 13.76
N GLY A 693 4.93 -8.98 12.96
CA GLY A 693 6.18 -8.29 12.71
C GLY A 693 6.87 -8.67 11.41
N PHE A 694 7.80 -7.83 10.97
CA PHE A 694 8.66 -8.12 9.83
C PHE A 694 10.04 -7.44 9.95
N TRP A 695 11.01 -7.98 9.22
CA TRP A 695 12.32 -7.40 8.95
C TRP A 695 12.23 -6.52 7.69
N ASN A 696 12.51 -5.22 7.66
CA ASN A 696 12.89 -4.19 8.65
C ASN A 696 12.24 -2.86 8.18
N TYR A 697 12.04 -1.89 9.06
CA TYR A 697 11.45 -0.58 8.74
C TYR A 697 12.26 0.22 7.70
N ASN A 698 13.60 0.26 7.81
CA ASN A 698 14.47 1.20 7.09
C ASN A 698 15.83 0.65 6.62
N ASP A 699 15.98 -0.67 6.50
CA ASP A 699 17.22 -1.31 6.02
C ASP A 699 17.36 -1.25 4.49
N CYS A 700 18.48 -0.67 4.03
CA CYS A 700 18.85 -0.43 2.63
C CYS A 700 20.17 -1.12 2.24
N GLY A 701 20.66 -2.05 3.07
CA GLY A 701 21.99 -2.63 2.90
C GLY A 701 23.12 -1.66 3.29
N GLY A 702 24.15 -2.20 3.96
CA GLY A 702 25.23 -1.42 4.59
C GLY A 702 26.26 -0.77 3.67
N SER A 703 25.97 -0.55 2.38
CA SER A 703 26.91 0.08 1.44
C SER A 703 27.03 1.60 1.70
N PRO A 704 28.23 2.18 1.79
CA PRO A 704 28.39 3.63 1.89
C PRO A 704 27.76 4.33 0.67
N GLY A 705 26.72 5.14 0.91
CA GLY A 705 25.98 5.84 -0.16
C GLY A 705 24.83 5.05 -0.78
N ALA A 706 24.41 3.93 -0.15
CA ALA A 706 23.15 3.27 -0.49
C ALA A 706 21.97 4.24 -0.33
N SER A 707 21.00 4.11 -1.21
CA SER A 707 19.82 4.97 -1.31
C SER A 707 18.61 4.08 -1.52
N VAL A 708 17.61 4.14 -0.64
CA VAL A 708 16.38 3.36 -0.84
C VAL A 708 15.58 3.80 -2.07
N TRP A 709 15.98 4.87 -2.78
CA TRP A 709 15.46 5.15 -4.12
C TRP A 709 16.03 4.26 -5.23
N ASP A 710 17.16 3.58 -5.03
CA ASP A 710 17.84 2.72 -6.02
C ASP A 710 18.02 1.29 -5.53
N ASP A 711 17.05 0.42 -5.83
CA ASP A 711 17.07 -1.00 -5.44
C ASP A 711 18.21 -1.82 -6.10
N ASN A 712 19.05 -1.21 -6.94
CA ASN A 712 20.16 -1.88 -7.64
C ASN A 712 21.55 -1.59 -7.05
N ASP A 713 21.66 -0.76 -6.01
CA ASP A 713 22.94 -0.40 -5.39
C ASP A 713 23.50 -1.50 -4.45
N GLY A 714 22.68 -2.48 -4.09
CA GLY A 714 22.99 -3.59 -3.20
C GLY A 714 23.09 -5.00 -3.84
N LYS A 715 23.55 -5.96 -3.03
CA LYS A 715 23.59 -7.40 -3.39
C LYS A 715 22.25 -8.12 -3.21
N VAL A 716 21.29 -7.50 -2.54
CA VAL A 716 19.93 -7.98 -2.30
C VAL A 716 18.97 -6.81 -2.55
N SER A 717 17.68 -7.08 -2.72
CA SER A 717 16.66 -6.01 -2.76
C SER A 717 16.50 -5.40 -1.37
N ASP A 718 16.18 -4.12 -1.31
CA ASP A 718 16.00 -3.40 -0.05
C ASP A 718 14.82 -3.96 0.75
N TYR A 719 15.00 -4.03 2.07
CA TYR A 719 13.96 -4.43 3.01
C TYR A 719 13.13 -3.24 3.52
N SER A 720 13.66 -2.01 3.38
CA SER A 720 12.99 -0.77 3.80
C SER A 720 11.58 -0.64 3.23
N VAL A 721 10.64 -0.20 4.07
CA VAL A 721 9.26 0.15 3.69
C VAL A 721 9.05 1.67 3.59
N ILE A 722 10.10 2.44 3.86
CA ILE A 722 10.16 3.89 3.70
C ILE A 722 11.23 4.29 2.67
N TYR A 723 11.19 5.54 2.26
CA TYR A 723 12.14 6.20 1.37
C TYR A 723 12.76 7.43 2.04
N GLU A 724 14.00 7.81 1.69
CA GLU A 724 14.55 9.08 2.20
C GLU A 724 13.77 10.27 1.61
N GLY A 725 13.25 11.13 2.48
CA GLY A 725 12.57 12.35 2.07
C GLY A 725 13.36 13.62 2.41
N SER A 726 12.87 14.74 1.90
CA SER A 726 13.50 16.05 2.14
C SER A 726 13.25 16.61 3.54
N ASP A 727 12.18 16.17 4.22
CA ASP A 727 11.69 16.67 5.51
C ASP A 727 11.28 15.56 6.51
N GLY A 728 11.60 14.31 6.19
CA GLY A 728 11.20 13.12 6.96
C GLY A 728 11.16 11.87 6.07
N PRO A 729 10.76 10.71 6.61
CA PRO A 729 10.58 9.49 5.83
C PRO A 729 9.40 9.63 4.86
N VAL A 730 9.56 9.11 3.65
CA VAL A 730 8.47 8.96 2.68
C VAL A 730 7.94 7.53 2.78
N PRO A 731 6.68 7.30 3.20
CA PRO A 731 6.13 5.96 3.35
C PRO A 731 5.93 5.28 1.99
N GLY A 732 6.01 3.95 1.97
CA GLY A 732 5.63 3.12 0.83
C GLY A 732 4.16 2.65 0.89
N VAL A 733 3.63 2.17 -0.24
CA VAL A 733 2.34 1.44 -0.30
C VAL A 733 2.39 0.20 0.58
N ARG A 734 3.55 -0.46 0.68
CA ARG A 734 3.78 -1.58 1.61
C ARG A 734 3.57 -1.20 3.08
N TRP A 735 4.04 -0.01 3.48
CA TRP A 735 3.90 0.48 4.87
C TRP A 735 2.47 0.88 5.20
N GLU A 736 1.80 1.52 4.25
CA GLU A 736 0.37 1.82 4.36
C GLU A 736 -0.49 0.55 4.44
N ALA A 737 -0.13 -0.48 3.68
CA ALA A 737 -0.79 -1.78 3.73
C ALA A 737 -0.59 -2.47 5.09
N TRP A 738 0.59 -2.34 5.70
CA TRP A 738 0.85 -2.79 7.07
C TRP A 738 -0.07 -2.12 8.08
N ARG A 739 -0.14 -0.78 8.09
CA ARG A 739 -1.07 -0.04 8.96
C ARG A 739 -2.51 -0.46 8.74
N ARG A 740 -2.89 -0.74 7.49
CA ARG A 740 -4.22 -1.26 7.19
C ARG A 740 -4.46 -2.65 7.79
N GLY A 741 -3.49 -3.55 7.70
CA GLY A 741 -3.54 -4.89 8.30
C GLY A 741 -3.72 -4.88 9.82
N LEU A 742 -3.04 -3.96 10.51
CA LEU A 742 -3.21 -3.75 11.96
C LEU A 742 -4.65 -3.33 12.33
N GLN A 743 -5.27 -2.47 11.51
CA GLN A 743 -6.66 -2.06 11.71
C GLN A 743 -7.64 -3.19 11.37
N ASP A 744 -7.39 -3.97 10.32
CA ASP A 744 -8.19 -5.14 9.98
C ASP A 744 -8.17 -6.18 11.14
N TYR A 745 -7.01 -6.41 11.77
CA TYR A 745 -6.90 -7.22 13.00
C TYR A 745 -7.80 -6.66 14.11
N ARG A 746 -7.69 -5.36 14.41
CA ARG A 746 -8.44 -4.71 15.49
C ARG A 746 -9.95 -4.82 15.28
N LEU A 747 -10.42 -4.57 14.06
CA LEU A 747 -11.84 -4.65 13.70
C LEU A 747 -12.39 -6.07 13.88
N VAL A 748 -11.72 -7.07 13.31
CA VAL A 748 -12.21 -8.46 13.36
C VAL A 748 -12.13 -9.02 14.78
N ARG A 749 -11.06 -8.69 15.53
CA ARG A 749 -10.96 -9.05 16.94
C ARG A 749 -12.08 -8.41 17.76
N TRP A 750 -12.34 -7.13 17.57
CA TRP A 750 -13.38 -6.43 18.30
C TRP A 750 -14.77 -6.99 17.99
N LEU A 751 -15.04 -7.33 16.73
CA LEU A 751 -16.27 -8.02 16.34
C LEU A 751 -16.44 -9.34 17.13
N ARG A 752 -15.39 -10.15 17.27
CA ARG A 752 -15.42 -11.39 18.07
C ARG A 752 -15.67 -11.11 19.56
N GLU A 753 -15.03 -10.10 20.13
CA GLU A 753 -15.23 -9.71 21.53
C GLU A 753 -16.68 -9.25 21.79
N LEU A 754 -17.23 -8.42 20.91
CA LEU A 754 -18.63 -7.98 20.99
C LEU A 754 -19.62 -9.14 20.77
N ALA A 755 -19.32 -10.06 19.86
CA ALA A 755 -20.15 -11.24 19.63
C ALA A 755 -20.22 -12.11 20.90
N ALA A 756 -19.08 -12.37 21.54
CA ALA A 756 -19.00 -13.14 22.78
C ALA A 756 -19.82 -12.50 23.93
N ALA A 757 -19.84 -11.16 23.99
CA ALA A 757 -20.62 -10.41 24.96
C ALA A 757 -22.12 -10.25 24.58
N CYS A 758 -22.51 -10.57 23.34
CA CYS A 758 -23.85 -10.32 22.83
C CYS A 758 -24.89 -11.28 23.44
N PRO A 759 -25.96 -10.80 24.10
CA PRO A 759 -26.98 -11.67 24.70
C PRO A 759 -27.87 -12.37 23.67
N THR A 760 -27.97 -11.82 22.45
CA THR A 760 -28.84 -12.35 21.39
C THR A 760 -28.12 -13.42 20.58
N ALA A 761 -28.51 -14.69 20.76
CA ALA A 761 -27.86 -15.83 20.09
C ALA A 761 -27.78 -15.69 18.56
N ALA A 762 -28.85 -15.20 17.91
CA ALA A 762 -28.86 -15.00 16.45
C ALA A 762 -27.80 -13.99 15.97
N LEU A 763 -27.70 -12.84 16.65
CA LEU A 763 -26.72 -11.80 16.30
C LEU A 763 -25.29 -12.23 16.62
N ARG A 764 -25.10 -12.98 17.72
CA ARG A 764 -23.82 -13.60 18.06
C ARG A 764 -23.35 -14.52 16.93
N THR A 765 -24.18 -15.47 16.52
CA THR A 765 -23.84 -16.41 15.45
C THR A 765 -23.56 -15.70 14.12
N GLU A 766 -24.36 -14.68 13.75
CA GLU A 766 -24.11 -13.88 12.55
C GLU A 766 -22.74 -13.18 12.61
N ALA A 767 -22.39 -12.59 13.75
CA ALA A 767 -21.12 -11.89 13.93
C ALA A 767 -19.91 -12.84 13.92
N GLU A 768 -20.01 -13.99 14.59
CA GLU A 768 -18.97 -15.03 14.58
C GLU A 768 -18.74 -15.56 13.15
N GLN A 769 -19.81 -15.89 12.42
CA GLN A 769 -19.72 -16.34 11.03
C GLN A 769 -19.11 -15.28 10.11
N LEU A 770 -19.44 -14.00 10.32
CA LEU A 770 -18.86 -12.91 9.55
C LEU A 770 -17.37 -12.74 9.83
N ALA A 771 -16.94 -12.81 11.09
CA ALA A 771 -15.54 -12.74 11.47
C ALA A 771 -14.73 -13.88 10.84
N ASP A 772 -15.24 -15.11 10.89
CA ASP A 772 -14.58 -16.28 10.32
C ASP A 772 -14.55 -16.23 8.79
N ALA A 773 -15.62 -15.74 8.15
CA ALA A 773 -15.65 -15.53 6.71
C ALA A 773 -14.67 -14.44 6.27
N ALA A 774 -14.55 -13.34 7.02
CA ALA A 774 -13.60 -12.27 6.73
C ALA A 774 -12.15 -12.79 6.71
N ILE A 775 -11.77 -13.65 7.67
CA ILE A 775 -10.45 -14.28 7.71
C ILE A 775 -10.30 -15.29 6.57
N ARG A 776 -11.17 -16.30 6.52
CA ARG A 776 -11.04 -17.42 5.58
C ARG A 776 -11.06 -16.96 4.12
N ASP A 777 -11.99 -16.09 3.76
CA ASP A 777 -12.16 -15.69 2.36
C ASP A 777 -11.06 -14.71 1.95
N SER A 778 -10.58 -13.85 2.85
CA SER A 778 -9.47 -12.93 2.53
C SER A 778 -8.16 -13.67 2.34
N LEU A 779 -7.89 -14.74 3.10
CA LEU A 779 -6.65 -15.52 3.01
C LEU A 779 -6.64 -16.49 1.81
N ASN A 780 -7.81 -16.96 1.35
CA ASN A 780 -7.92 -18.00 0.32
C ASN A 780 -8.43 -17.51 -1.06
N ASN A 781 -8.49 -16.21 -1.28
CA ASN A 781 -8.91 -15.62 -2.57
C ASN A 781 -7.70 -15.04 -3.30
N SER A 782 -7.73 -14.92 -4.62
CA SER A 782 -6.67 -14.25 -5.40
C SER A 782 -6.95 -12.76 -5.63
N ASP A 783 -8.17 -12.29 -5.33
CA ASP A 783 -8.59 -10.90 -5.49
C ASP A 783 -8.12 -10.02 -4.30
N GLN A 784 -7.28 -9.04 -4.64
CA GLN A 784 -6.69 -8.05 -3.72
C GLN A 784 -7.66 -6.99 -3.19
N ALA A 785 -8.97 -7.14 -3.42
CA ALA A 785 -10.01 -6.29 -2.83
C ALA A 785 -10.91 -7.04 -1.83
N THR A 786 -10.62 -8.32 -1.54
CA THR A 786 -11.50 -9.16 -0.71
C THR A 786 -11.64 -8.63 0.71
N ALA A 787 -10.53 -8.27 1.37
CA ALA A 787 -10.55 -7.72 2.73
C ALA A 787 -11.28 -6.35 2.80
N ASP A 788 -11.18 -5.52 1.75
CA ASP A 788 -11.90 -4.25 1.67
C ASP A 788 -13.43 -4.47 1.66
N ARG A 789 -13.91 -5.47 0.91
CA ARG A 789 -15.36 -5.81 0.88
C ARG A 789 -15.88 -6.29 2.24
N TYR A 790 -15.04 -6.92 3.05
CA TYR A 790 -15.42 -7.36 4.39
C TYR A 790 -15.42 -6.22 5.42
N THR A 791 -14.60 -5.20 5.22
CA THR A 791 -14.44 -4.10 6.19
C THR A 791 -15.76 -3.42 6.50
N ASP A 792 -16.50 -2.98 5.48
CA ASP A 792 -17.75 -2.26 5.70
C ASP A 792 -18.81 -3.16 6.37
N ARG A 793 -18.87 -4.44 5.96
CA ARG A 793 -19.74 -5.44 6.60
C ARG A 793 -19.40 -5.63 8.08
N VAL A 794 -18.11 -5.67 8.43
CA VAL A 794 -17.63 -5.80 9.81
C VAL A 794 -18.00 -4.55 10.61
N ARG A 795 -17.78 -3.35 10.08
CA ARG A 795 -18.18 -2.08 10.73
C ARG A 795 -19.69 -2.04 10.98
N ASP A 796 -20.50 -2.41 9.99
CA ASP A 796 -21.95 -2.44 10.12
C ASP A 796 -22.42 -3.43 11.20
N GLN A 797 -21.81 -4.63 11.25
CA GLN A 797 -22.14 -5.62 12.27
C GLN A 797 -21.69 -5.20 13.67
N ILE A 798 -20.54 -4.54 13.81
CA ILE A 798 -20.09 -3.92 15.06
C ILE A 798 -21.14 -2.91 15.54
N LEU A 799 -21.59 -2.01 14.67
CA LEU A 799 -22.60 -1.01 15.02
C LEU A 799 -23.93 -1.63 15.44
N ARG A 800 -24.35 -2.73 14.79
CA ARG A 800 -25.55 -3.49 15.20
C ARG A 800 -25.41 -4.05 16.61
N LEU A 801 -24.27 -4.66 16.93
CA LEU A 801 -24.01 -5.22 18.27
C LEU A 801 -23.97 -4.12 19.33
N LEU A 802 -23.26 -3.01 19.06
CA LEU A 802 -23.18 -1.88 19.97
C LEU A 802 -24.55 -1.19 20.17
N SER A 803 -25.36 -1.11 19.12
CA SER A 803 -26.73 -0.57 19.18
C SER A 803 -27.62 -1.41 20.10
N VAL A 804 -27.58 -2.74 19.99
CA VAL A 804 -28.30 -3.65 20.90
C VAL A 804 -27.80 -3.54 22.34
N ALA A 805 -26.50 -3.25 22.53
CA ALA A 805 -25.92 -3.00 23.84
C ALA A 805 -26.23 -1.59 24.40
N GLY A 806 -26.94 -0.73 23.64
CA GLY A 806 -27.21 0.66 24.04
C GLY A 806 -25.98 1.56 24.07
N GLN A 807 -24.91 1.18 23.35
CA GLN A 807 -23.62 1.88 23.33
C GLN A 807 -23.47 2.84 22.13
N VAL A 808 -24.51 2.95 21.29
CA VAL A 808 -24.53 3.87 20.13
C VAL A 808 -25.82 4.70 20.16
N ASP A 809 -25.69 5.96 19.78
CA ASP A 809 -26.84 6.83 19.54
C ASP A 809 -27.59 6.41 18.26
N ALA A 810 -28.72 5.73 18.45
CA ALA A 810 -29.59 5.28 17.35
C ALA A 810 -30.18 6.44 16.53
N ALA A 811 -30.41 7.60 17.14
CA ALA A 811 -30.92 8.78 16.43
C ALA A 811 -29.84 9.37 15.51
N LEU A 812 -28.58 9.39 15.95
CA LEU A 812 -27.45 9.79 15.11
C LEU A 812 -27.23 8.81 13.95
N LEU A 813 -27.30 7.49 14.19
CA LEU A 813 -27.23 6.49 13.11
C LEU A 813 -28.31 6.71 12.06
N GLN A 814 -29.56 6.91 12.48
CA GLN A 814 -30.68 7.16 11.57
C GLN A 814 -30.50 8.47 10.78
N ARG A 815 -29.92 9.51 11.39
CA ARG A 815 -29.57 10.77 10.69
C ARG A 815 -28.50 10.56 9.63
N LEU A 816 -27.50 9.71 9.89
CA LEU A 816 -26.43 9.39 8.96
C LEU A 816 -26.88 8.51 7.77
N GLU A 817 -28.11 8.03 7.77
CA GLU A 817 -28.71 7.26 6.68
C GLU A 817 -29.62 8.10 5.78
N ARG A 818 -29.98 9.33 6.20
CA ARG A 818 -30.83 10.22 5.41
C ARG A 818 -29.99 11.05 4.42
N PRO A 819 -30.41 11.18 3.15
CA PRO A 819 -29.85 12.18 2.26
C PRO A 819 -30.15 13.57 2.81
N LEU A 820 -29.14 14.43 2.92
CA LEU A 820 -29.30 15.82 3.39
C LEU A 820 -29.68 16.72 2.20
N PRO A 821 -30.84 17.39 2.23
CA PRO A 821 -31.20 18.37 1.21
C PRO A 821 -30.59 19.73 1.58
N LEU A 822 -29.84 20.35 0.68
CA LEU A 822 -29.31 21.70 0.88
C LEU A 822 -29.47 22.52 -0.40
N CYS A 823 -30.08 23.71 -0.33
CA CYS A 823 -30.03 24.67 -1.43
C CYS A 823 -29.26 25.90 -0.97
N LEU A 824 -28.25 26.31 -1.76
CA LEU A 824 -27.48 27.53 -1.52
C LEU A 824 -27.79 28.55 -2.62
N THR A 825 -28.08 29.80 -2.23
CA THR A 825 -28.25 30.92 -3.15
C THR A 825 -27.15 31.95 -2.87
N GLY A 826 -26.42 32.39 -3.90
CA GLY A 826 -25.41 33.44 -3.79
C GLY A 826 -25.94 34.80 -4.23
N ASN A 827 -25.57 35.88 -3.53
CA ASN A 827 -25.79 37.26 -3.97
C ASN A 827 -24.46 37.87 -4.44
N GLY A 828 -24.51 38.61 -5.57
CA GLY A 828 -23.34 39.12 -6.28
C GLY A 828 -22.64 40.30 -5.57
N GLY A 829 -21.30 40.30 -5.62
CA GLY A 829 -20.47 41.47 -5.31
C GLY A 829 -19.98 42.15 -6.59
N SER A 830 -19.85 43.48 -6.57
CA SER A 830 -19.39 44.28 -7.70
C SER A 830 -17.93 43.96 -8.07
N LEU A 831 -17.69 43.67 -9.35
CA LEU A 831 -16.34 43.56 -9.92
C LEU A 831 -15.68 44.95 -9.95
N ALA A 832 -14.61 45.13 -9.18
CA ALA A 832 -13.69 46.25 -9.37
C ALA A 832 -12.84 46.01 -10.65
N PRO A 833 -12.41 47.08 -11.35
CA PRO A 833 -11.58 46.97 -12.55
C PRO A 833 -10.22 46.31 -12.21
N ASN A 834 -9.96 45.14 -12.78
CA ASN A 834 -8.79 44.31 -12.48
C ASN A 834 -7.52 44.68 -13.29
N HIS A 835 -6.40 44.46 -12.61
CA HIS A 835 -4.99 44.80 -12.85
C HIS A 835 -4.34 44.42 -14.20
N ASP A 836 -3.13 44.95 -14.44
CA ASP A 836 -2.31 44.79 -15.66
C ASP A 836 -1.75 43.37 -15.90
N SER A 837 -1.71 42.51 -14.89
CA SER A 837 -1.20 41.13 -14.99
C SER A 837 -2.34 40.12 -15.23
N GLY A 838 -2.22 39.26 -16.24
CA GLY A 838 -3.20 38.19 -16.49
C GLY A 838 -3.10 37.03 -15.50
N GLY A 839 -4.24 36.45 -15.13
CA GLY A 839 -4.29 35.30 -14.22
C GLY A 839 -5.65 34.60 -14.20
N SER A 840 -5.77 33.61 -13.32
CA SER A 840 -7.04 32.95 -13.03
C SER A 840 -7.22 32.76 -11.53
N TYR A 841 -8.47 32.77 -11.07
CA TYR A 841 -8.80 32.37 -9.71
C TYR A 841 -9.93 31.34 -9.71
N THR A 842 -9.94 30.50 -8.68
CA THR A 842 -11.02 29.54 -8.44
C THR A 842 -11.65 29.83 -7.09
N TYR A 843 -12.98 29.86 -7.05
CA TYR A 843 -13.74 29.89 -5.81
C TYR A 843 -14.15 28.46 -5.48
N ASN A 844 -13.86 27.99 -4.27
CA ASN A 844 -14.35 26.72 -3.78
C ASN A 844 -15.51 26.98 -2.80
N VAL A 845 -16.75 26.79 -3.25
CA VAL A 845 -17.89 26.65 -2.35
C VAL A 845 -17.91 25.18 -1.92
N THR A 846 -17.90 24.90 -0.62
CA THR A 846 -18.28 23.59 -0.10
C THR A 846 -19.65 23.76 0.58
N PRO A 847 -20.64 22.89 0.31
CA PRO A 847 -20.61 21.82 -0.67
C PRO A 847 -20.83 22.39 -2.08
N ASP A 848 -20.57 21.60 -3.12
CA ASP A 848 -20.83 22.02 -4.50
C ASP A 848 -22.34 22.31 -4.70
N PRO A 849 -22.74 23.53 -5.10
CA PRO A 849 -24.15 23.88 -5.32
C PRO A 849 -24.81 23.12 -6.49
N ALA A 850 -24.04 22.63 -7.47
CA ALA A 850 -24.55 22.07 -8.72
C ALA A 850 -25.34 20.75 -8.54
N HIS A 851 -25.10 20.02 -7.45
CA HIS A 851 -25.76 18.74 -7.19
C HIS A 851 -27.17 18.88 -6.59
N TYR A 852 -27.56 20.09 -6.16
CA TYR A 852 -28.85 20.36 -5.54
C TYR A 852 -29.89 20.94 -6.52
N GLY A 853 -29.57 20.88 -7.82
CA GLY A 853 -30.46 21.15 -8.96
C GLY A 853 -30.08 22.38 -9.78
N GLU A 854 -30.59 22.46 -11.02
CA GLU A 854 -30.44 23.61 -11.96
C GLU A 854 -30.97 24.95 -11.39
N ARG A 855 -31.57 24.95 -10.20
CA ARG A 855 -32.20 26.11 -9.54
C ARG A 855 -31.23 27.02 -8.77
N CYS A 856 -30.03 26.56 -8.41
CA CYS A 856 -29.10 27.36 -7.60
C CYS A 856 -28.27 28.37 -8.40
N GLY A 857 -28.19 28.25 -9.73
CA GLY A 857 -27.50 29.17 -10.63
C GLY A 857 -25.96 29.17 -10.53
N VAL A 858 -25.36 28.92 -9.37
CA VAL A 858 -23.91 29.03 -9.15
C VAL A 858 -23.14 28.05 -10.05
N LYS A 859 -22.25 28.61 -10.89
CA LYS A 859 -21.31 27.83 -11.70
C LYS A 859 -19.92 27.87 -11.07
N ASP A 860 -19.43 26.72 -10.64
CA ASP A 860 -18.04 26.53 -10.25
C ASP A 860 -17.13 26.54 -11.50
N GLY A 861 -16.00 27.25 -11.41
CA GLY A 861 -15.00 27.27 -12.48
C GLY A 861 -13.91 28.33 -12.28
N PRO A 862 -12.78 28.20 -13.01
CA PRO A 862 -11.77 29.24 -13.04
C PRO A 862 -12.34 30.51 -13.68
N VAL A 863 -12.16 31.63 -13.02
CA VAL A 863 -12.48 32.96 -13.54
C VAL A 863 -11.18 33.59 -14.05
N PHE A 864 -11.15 33.87 -15.35
CA PHE A 864 -10.00 34.45 -16.04
C PHE A 864 -10.11 35.97 -16.07
N PHE A 865 -8.99 36.67 -15.85
CA PHE A 865 -8.94 38.12 -15.97
C PHE A 865 -7.76 38.58 -16.84
N GLN A 866 -8.06 39.40 -17.86
CA GLN A 866 -7.15 40.21 -18.68
C GLN A 866 -7.95 41.35 -19.34
N GLY A 867 -7.43 42.58 -19.31
CA GLY A 867 -8.10 43.84 -19.68
C GLY A 867 -8.59 44.03 -21.14
N ALA A 868 -8.56 43.00 -22.00
CA ALA A 868 -9.13 43.08 -23.35
C ALA A 868 -9.87 41.82 -23.84
N ARG A 869 -9.81 40.70 -23.09
CA ARG A 869 -10.41 39.42 -23.49
C ARG A 869 -11.12 38.67 -22.36
N ALA A 870 -11.27 39.27 -21.18
CA ALA A 870 -12.13 38.71 -20.14
C ALA A 870 -13.57 38.71 -20.66
N THR A 871 -14.03 37.56 -21.17
CA THR A 871 -15.46 37.33 -21.37
C THR A 871 -16.08 37.37 -19.98
N ASN A 872 -17.03 38.29 -19.74
CA ASN A 872 -17.80 38.33 -18.51
C ASN A 872 -18.18 36.89 -18.12
N PRO A 873 -17.72 36.37 -16.96
CA PRO A 873 -18.26 35.12 -16.49
C PRO A 873 -19.79 35.31 -16.37
N PRO A 874 -20.62 34.33 -16.74
CA PRO A 874 -22.03 34.41 -16.42
C PRO A 874 -22.15 34.38 -14.90
N GLN A 875 -22.18 35.55 -14.26
CA GLN A 875 -22.85 35.69 -12.98
C GLN A 875 -24.33 35.51 -13.29
N SER A 876 -24.82 34.30 -13.08
CA SER A 876 -26.25 34.08 -13.02
C SER A 876 -26.73 34.65 -11.68
N GLU A 877 -27.26 35.86 -11.72
CA GLU A 877 -28.47 36.09 -10.94
C GLU A 877 -29.48 35.04 -11.40
N ASN A 878 -30.07 34.32 -10.44
CA ASN A 878 -31.18 33.45 -10.74
C ASN A 878 -32.24 34.32 -11.42
N LYS A 879 -32.57 34.05 -12.70
CA LYS A 879 -33.63 34.75 -13.44
C LYS A 879 -35.05 34.48 -12.90
N HIS A 880 -35.15 34.01 -11.66
CA HIS A 880 -36.38 34.04 -10.89
C HIS A 880 -36.38 35.37 -10.14
N ASP A 881 -37.05 36.35 -10.74
CA ASP A 881 -37.45 37.55 -10.01
C ASP A 881 -38.27 37.16 -8.77
N GLY A 882 -38.16 38.01 -7.76
CA GLY A 882 -38.49 37.71 -6.38
C GLY A 882 -37.34 38.19 -5.52
N ASP A 883 -37.21 39.52 -5.45
CA ASP A 883 -36.33 40.21 -4.52
C ASP A 883 -36.52 39.59 -3.12
N LEU A 884 -35.53 38.84 -2.61
CA LEU A 884 -35.57 38.08 -1.35
C LEU A 884 -35.69 38.97 -0.08
N THR A 885 -36.10 40.22 -0.25
CA THR A 885 -36.51 41.14 0.82
C THR A 885 -37.96 40.94 1.26
N ASP A 886 -38.75 40.09 0.61
CA ASP A 886 -40.19 39.91 0.84
C ASP A 886 -40.58 38.59 1.55
N GLY A 887 -39.82 38.18 2.58
CA GLY A 887 -40.35 37.59 3.82
C GLY A 887 -41.28 36.34 3.81
N LEU A 888 -41.59 35.67 2.70
CA LEU A 888 -42.55 34.55 2.67
C LEU A 888 -42.26 33.53 1.55
N LEU A 889 -41.39 32.56 1.84
CA LEU A 889 -41.28 31.31 1.09
C LEU A 889 -41.13 30.13 2.06
N SER A 890 -42.20 29.35 2.23
CA SER A 890 -42.19 28.10 2.99
C SER A 890 -41.71 26.96 2.08
N TYR A 891 -40.52 26.41 2.34
CA TYR A 891 -40.06 25.17 1.72
C TYR A 891 -40.55 23.95 2.55
N PRO A 892 -40.73 22.76 1.93
CA PRO A 892 -41.04 21.53 2.66
C PRO A 892 -39.99 21.28 3.74
N GLY A 893 -40.39 20.71 4.88
CA GLY A 893 -39.65 20.64 6.15
C GLY A 893 -38.28 19.95 6.18
N ASP A 894 -37.70 19.64 5.01
CA ASP A 894 -36.41 18.97 4.86
C ASP A 894 -35.34 19.86 4.20
N TYR A 895 -35.64 21.12 3.84
CA TYR A 895 -34.69 22.04 3.18
C TYR A 895 -34.23 23.18 4.10
N ALA A 896 -32.92 23.47 4.10
CA ALA A 896 -32.35 24.70 4.66
C ALA A 896 -31.79 25.60 3.54
N ILE A 897 -32.09 26.90 3.60
CA ILE A 897 -31.52 27.95 2.73
C ILE A 897 -30.65 28.85 3.61
N HIS A 898 -29.40 29.08 3.21
CA HIS A 898 -28.46 29.95 3.92
C HIS A 898 -27.99 31.13 3.04
N PHE A 899 -27.98 32.35 3.61
CA PHE A 899 -27.44 33.59 3.04
C PHE A 899 -25.95 33.80 3.42
N TRP A 900 -25.20 34.53 2.59
CA TRP A 900 -23.73 34.59 2.59
C TRP A 900 -23.09 35.23 3.86
N PRO A 901 -21.89 34.77 4.33
CA PRO A 901 -21.21 33.53 3.96
C PRO A 901 -21.34 32.36 4.95
N PRO A 902 -21.52 31.14 4.42
CA PRO A 902 -21.25 29.91 5.15
C PRO A 902 -19.81 29.91 5.67
N ALA A 903 -19.57 29.20 6.78
CA ALA A 903 -18.24 29.04 7.35
C ALA A 903 -17.27 28.50 6.27
N THR A 904 -16.14 29.19 6.08
CA THR A 904 -15.01 28.87 5.19
C THR A 904 -15.25 28.89 3.67
N TRP A 905 -14.97 30.03 3.02
CA TRP A 905 -14.63 30.07 1.60
C TRP A 905 -13.12 29.89 1.38
N GLN A 906 -12.71 29.13 0.37
CA GLN A 906 -11.31 29.04 -0.05
C GLN A 906 -11.18 29.54 -1.49
N ILE A 907 -10.43 30.63 -1.68
CA ILE A 907 -10.15 31.18 -3.02
C ILE A 907 -8.69 30.94 -3.34
N THR A 908 -8.44 30.35 -4.50
CA THR A 908 -7.09 30.07 -4.98
C THR A 908 -6.81 30.89 -6.22
N PHE A 909 -5.80 31.75 -6.17
CA PHE A 909 -5.29 32.52 -7.30
C PHE A 909 -4.03 31.85 -7.85
N ASP A 910 -4.00 31.62 -9.16
CA ASP A 910 -2.78 31.24 -9.87
C ASP A 910 -2.32 32.43 -10.72
N LEU A 911 -1.28 33.11 -10.22
CA LEU A 911 -0.74 34.32 -10.79
C LEU A 911 0.54 33.94 -11.53
N ASN A 912 0.52 34.04 -12.86
CA ASN A 912 1.64 33.68 -13.72
C ASN A 912 2.76 34.74 -13.71
N GLY A 913 3.28 35.07 -12.53
CA GLY A 913 4.24 36.15 -12.31
C GLY A 913 4.70 36.34 -10.87
N ARG A 914 5.43 37.44 -10.63
CA ARG A 914 5.80 37.92 -9.30
C ARG A 914 4.73 38.90 -8.81
N TYR A 915 4.36 38.82 -7.53
CA TYR A 915 3.33 39.67 -6.94
C TYR A 915 3.67 40.01 -5.49
N ARG A 916 3.13 41.14 -5.01
CA ARG A 916 3.19 41.58 -3.61
C ARG A 916 1.76 41.78 -3.11
N LEU A 917 1.39 41.07 -2.05
CA LEU A 917 0.19 41.36 -1.28
C LEU A 917 0.40 42.69 -0.56
N SER A 918 -0.43 43.69 -0.82
CA SER A 918 -0.32 45.01 -0.18
C SER A 918 -1.33 45.19 0.94
N HIS A 919 -2.57 44.72 0.77
CA HIS A 919 -3.63 44.84 1.76
C HIS A 919 -4.77 43.84 1.50
N ALA A 920 -5.62 43.62 2.50
CA ALA A 920 -6.92 42.95 2.36
C ALA A 920 -8.05 43.89 2.79
N LEU A 921 -9.12 44.00 1.98
CA LEU A 921 -10.32 44.81 2.25
C LEU A 921 -11.48 43.89 2.61
N LEU A 922 -12.15 44.16 3.73
CA LEU A 922 -13.20 43.30 4.30
C LEU A 922 -14.41 44.14 4.69
N TYR A 923 -15.61 43.60 4.50
CA TYR A 923 -16.87 44.23 4.91
C TYR A 923 -17.47 43.46 6.08
N THR A 924 -17.80 44.16 7.17
CA THR A 924 -18.39 43.56 8.38
C THR A 924 -19.60 44.38 8.83
N ASN A 925 -20.77 43.75 8.94
CA ASN A 925 -22.00 44.46 9.35
C ASN A 925 -22.12 44.68 10.87
N ASP A 926 -21.37 43.92 11.67
CA ASP A 926 -21.47 43.93 13.13
C ASP A 926 -20.06 44.00 13.70
N GLY A 927 -19.84 44.76 14.79
CA GLY A 927 -18.54 45.02 15.43
C GLY A 927 -17.81 43.80 16.03
N GLN A 928 -17.90 42.63 15.39
CA GLN A 928 -17.16 41.42 15.68
C GLN A 928 -15.66 41.63 15.39
N ALA A 929 -14.82 41.11 16.29
CA ALA A 929 -13.38 41.15 16.11
C ALA A 929 -12.96 40.13 15.04
N LEU A 930 -12.67 40.64 13.84
CA LEU A 930 -12.06 39.89 12.75
C LEU A 930 -10.55 39.76 13.01
N ARG A 931 -9.97 38.61 12.66
CA ARG A 931 -8.52 38.35 12.70
C ARG A 931 -8.05 37.98 11.29
N VAL A 932 -6.98 38.65 10.85
CA VAL A 932 -6.29 38.33 9.60
C VAL A 932 -4.92 37.76 9.94
N SER A 933 -4.66 36.57 9.43
CA SER A 933 -3.40 35.86 9.63
C SER A 933 -2.79 35.53 8.28
N VAL A 934 -1.47 35.55 8.18
CA VAL A 934 -0.75 35.20 6.95
C VAL A 934 0.29 34.13 7.18
N SER A 935 0.59 33.36 6.13
CA SER A 935 1.69 32.40 6.14
C SER A 935 2.47 32.40 4.81
N PRO A 936 3.82 32.38 4.85
CA PRO A 936 4.65 32.16 3.67
C PRO A 936 4.66 30.70 3.20
N THR A 937 4.55 29.73 4.12
CA THR A 937 4.77 28.30 3.87
C THR A 937 3.48 27.49 3.83
N GLY A 938 2.43 27.88 4.56
CA GLY A 938 1.11 27.25 4.41
C GLY A 938 0.38 26.87 5.69
N ALA A 939 -0.49 25.87 5.52
CA ALA A 939 -1.50 25.42 6.47
C ALA A 939 -0.93 24.79 7.75
N ASP A 940 0.35 24.46 7.76
CA ASP A 940 1.19 23.77 8.74
C ASP A 940 1.52 24.59 10.01
N GLY A 941 0.83 25.70 10.24
CA GLY A 941 0.74 26.32 11.57
C GLY A 941 1.65 27.51 11.85
N THR A 942 2.58 27.87 10.96
CA THR A 942 3.34 29.13 11.07
C THR A 942 2.53 30.30 10.50
N TRP A 943 1.46 30.65 11.22
CA TRP A 943 0.65 31.82 10.93
C TRP A 943 1.14 32.99 11.74
N GLN A 944 1.59 34.03 11.05
CA GLN A 944 1.85 35.32 11.66
C GLN A 944 0.55 36.11 11.61
N GLN A 945 0.04 36.48 12.78
CA GLN A 945 -1.04 37.45 12.83
C GLN A 945 -0.49 38.79 12.33
N THR A 946 -1.00 39.29 11.21
CA THR A 946 -0.55 40.56 10.63
C THR A 946 -1.53 41.68 10.89
N ALA A 947 -0.96 42.73 11.48
CA ALA A 947 -1.33 44.15 11.61
C ALA A 947 -2.80 44.53 11.84
N GLU A 948 -2.99 45.32 12.91
CA GLU A 948 -4.20 46.06 13.31
C GLU A 948 -5.23 46.29 12.19
N LEU A 949 -6.44 45.75 12.36
CA LEU A 949 -7.57 46.14 11.55
C LEU A 949 -7.87 47.62 11.78
N ARG A 950 -7.85 48.40 10.72
CA ARG A 950 -8.16 49.83 10.76
C ARG A 950 -9.46 50.09 10.01
N PRO A 951 -10.36 50.94 10.56
CA PRO A 951 -11.50 51.44 9.80
C PRO A 951 -11.02 52.15 8.53
N LEU A 952 -11.68 51.94 7.40
CA LEU A 952 -11.43 52.74 6.20
C LEU A 952 -11.90 54.19 6.45
N GLY A 953 -10.95 55.13 6.56
CA GLY A 953 -11.25 56.56 6.77
C GLY A 953 -11.88 57.23 5.56
N GLU A 954 -11.39 56.96 4.34
CA GLU A 954 -12.01 57.35 3.07
C GLU A 954 -12.15 56.10 2.19
N ALA A 955 -13.34 55.53 2.13
CA ALA A 955 -13.60 54.37 1.32
C ALA A 955 -13.64 54.73 -0.18
N PRO A 956 -13.11 53.89 -1.10
CA PRO A 956 -13.43 53.98 -2.52
C PRO A 956 -14.96 54.06 -2.69
N ARG A 957 -15.48 54.88 -3.62
CA ARG A 957 -16.93 55.06 -3.79
C ARG A 957 -17.66 53.71 -3.81
N GLY A 958 -18.53 53.47 -2.82
CA GLY A 958 -19.28 52.22 -2.65
C GLY A 958 -18.78 51.26 -1.57
N PHE A 959 -17.77 51.63 -0.77
CA PHE A 959 -17.18 50.79 0.29
C PHE A 959 -17.39 51.34 1.72
N ASP A 960 -18.54 51.96 2.01
CA ASP A 960 -18.84 52.48 3.36
C ASP A 960 -18.95 51.33 4.39
N GLY A 961 -18.23 51.40 5.52
CA GLY A 961 -18.28 50.38 6.59
C GLY A 961 -17.24 49.25 6.50
N GLY A 962 -16.26 49.34 5.59
CA GLY A 962 -15.18 48.36 5.47
C GLY A 962 -14.04 48.53 6.49
N VAL A 963 -13.30 47.44 6.73
CA VAL A 963 -12.01 47.42 7.44
C VAL A 963 -10.90 46.96 6.48
N TYR A 964 -9.68 47.48 6.69
CA TYR A 964 -8.50 47.03 5.93
C TYR A 964 -7.42 46.45 6.83
N ALA A 965 -6.72 45.42 6.33
CA ALA A 965 -5.51 44.87 6.92
C ALA A 965 -4.31 45.17 6.01
N ASP A 966 -3.25 45.77 6.57
CA ASP A 966 -2.01 46.05 5.84
C ASP A 966 -1.16 44.77 5.75
N LEU A 967 -0.80 44.39 4.52
CA LEU A 967 -0.03 43.18 4.22
C LEU A 967 1.31 43.51 3.53
N ALA A 968 1.67 44.78 3.37
CA ALA A 968 2.77 45.20 2.51
C ALA A 968 4.13 44.58 2.92
N ASP A 969 4.36 44.38 4.21
CA ASP A 969 5.61 43.78 4.73
C ASP A 969 5.49 42.26 4.98
N ALA A 970 4.34 41.67 4.66
CA ALA A 970 4.09 40.25 4.83
C ALA A 970 4.49 39.48 3.57
N ARG A 971 5.56 38.68 3.65
CA ARG A 971 5.79 37.60 2.69
C ARG A 971 4.74 36.52 2.91
N ALA A 972 3.63 36.61 2.18
CA ALA A 972 2.47 35.75 2.37
C ALA A 972 2.08 35.03 1.08
N ARG A 973 1.88 33.71 1.17
CA ARG A 973 1.22 32.89 0.14
C ARG A 973 -0.20 32.51 0.54
N PHE A 974 -0.50 32.61 1.84
CA PHE A 974 -1.77 32.29 2.43
C PHE A 974 -2.25 33.46 3.28
N VAL A 975 -3.52 33.82 3.15
CA VAL A 975 -4.19 34.83 3.98
C VAL A 975 -5.46 34.19 4.53
N ARG A 976 -5.61 34.18 5.85
CA ARG A 976 -6.75 33.57 6.55
C ARG A 976 -7.55 34.64 7.27
N PHE A 977 -8.86 34.50 7.22
CA PHE A 977 -9.82 35.37 7.89
C PHE A 977 -10.59 34.56 8.95
N GLU A 978 -10.61 35.03 10.19
CA GLU A 978 -11.24 34.36 11.33
C GLU A 978 -12.07 35.35 12.18
N ILE A 979 -13.17 34.92 12.78
CA ILE A 979 -13.93 35.69 13.78
C ILE A 979 -13.99 34.93 15.09
N GLU A 980 -14.03 35.62 16.23
CA GLU A 980 -14.31 34.98 17.52
C GLU A 980 -15.81 34.99 17.82
N THR A 981 -16.41 33.81 17.95
CA THR A 981 -17.83 33.66 18.32
C THR A 981 -17.95 32.62 19.43
N GLY A 982 -18.54 32.97 20.58
CA GLY A 982 -18.75 32.03 21.69
C GLY A 982 -17.47 31.44 22.30
N GLY A 983 -16.33 32.16 22.20
CA GLY A 983 -15.02 31.70 22.68
C GLY A 983 -14.28 30.76 21.73
N GLN A 984 -14.79 30.53 20.52
CA GLN A 984 -14.12 29.77 19.46
C GLN A 984 -13.80 30.67 18.26
N ALA A 985 -12.61 30.48 17.69
CA ALA A 985 -12.24 31.10 16.42
C ALA A 985 -12.89 30.33 15.27
N VAL A 986 -13.78 30.99 14.53
CA VAL A 986 -14.44 30.46 13.34
C VAL A 986 -13.73 31.01 12.11
N ARG A 987 -13.19 30.13 11.27
CA ARG A 987 -12.58 30.55 10.00
C ARG A 987 -13.67 30.99 9.03
N LEU A 988 -13.59 32.24 8.56
CA LEU A 988 -14.47 32.79 7.54
C LEU A 988 -14.02 32.40 6.14
N GLY A 989 -12.71 32.39 5.90
CA GLY A 989 -12.17 31.98 4.62
C GLY A 989 -10.65 32.05 4.53
N GLU A 990 -10.11 31.61 3.40
CA GLU A 990 -8.69 31.58 3.09
C GLU A 990 -8.45 31.96 1.63
N VAL A 991 -7.47 32.84 1.40
CA VAL A 991 -6.92 33.16 0.08
C VAL A 991 -5.58 32.45 -0.05
N ARG A 992 -5.43 31.68 -1.12
CA ARG A 992 -4.20 30.98 -1.51
C ARG A 992 -3.66 31.61 -2.78
N LEU A 993 -2.39 32.02 -2.78
CA LEU A 993 -1.74 32.63 -3.93
C LEU A 993 -0.60 31.75 -4.45
N PHE A 994 -0.63 31.46 -5.75
CA PHE A 994 0.42 30.71 -6.44
C PHE A 994 1.22 31.59 -7.41
N GLY A 995 2.55 31.45 -7.36
CA GLY A 995 3.59 32.18 -8.11
C GLY A 995 4.79 32.52 -7.19
N TRP A 996 5.70 33.40 -7.61
CA TRP A 996 6.94 33.71 -6.87
C TRP A 996 6.75 34.98 -6.03
N PRO A 997 6.53 34.89 -4.70
CA PRO A 997 6.48 36.08 -3.84
C PRO A 997 7.86 36.78 -3.84
N GLU A 998 7.89 38.11 -4.02
CA GLU A 998 9.10 38.94 -3.82
C GLU A 998 9.31 39.33 -2.35
#